data_AF-A0A8H8UBP8-F1
#
_entry.id   AF-A0A8H8UBP8-F1
#
_cell.length_a   1.000
_cell.length_b   1.000
_cell.length_c   1.000
_cell.angle_alpha   90.00
_cell.angle_beta   90.00
_cell.angle_gamma   90.00
#
_symmetry.space_group_name_H-M   'P 1'
#
loop_
_entity.id
_entity.type
_entity.pdbx_description
1 polymer ?
#
loop_
_entity_poly.entity_id
_entity_poly.type
_entity_poly.pdbx_seq_one_letter_code
_entity_poly.pdbx_strand_id
1 'polypeptide(L)'
;MTLSEATVVLQTYKEVDKAATQLWHNLDEAILRPRTDLRAAPLPKIQIDGNCIRASEHFADNNIKALFKELEIVIRFLIENLTPELVKSLSDVMMPILSGRVKELWLDTAIPASLDEIESYQKALIQVQEFANTLEVLGWPDSHGLHRWVEDAHKNWLNKKRETVLDWTRNELSLGLGSPHVAERVQKKMVPRDEGMQITATGNAVDDTWDAAWDSDKEDSSPVEEGRPSKTPASEILPAGSTERNRSSLDEQRRHSSITHTSPEPEPEPEDEDDPTDAWGWTDEDATEEAAVDTDASESATTKDALAAASQNPNPELRQVTISEKFQTSSIPQAILKAVIGVLNDGAILAQPKNESLPISPAAPGLFNLPTLLLAEYRALSQLYYAENKNGNMYLLNDTVWLSDQLQDFAAQWKEREDIPERAVRMIKIDPEINKLISFGNRAYTNELIAQRTIIHDLLAGTQNFFQQEQDEIQDGIRFIIQQIRERNKAWFDILPWSSCCSATGSLVNAVASKLITDIFELPNIGVDEAEHIATIISKVEGLDDLFVKPGQHGANAVPLTGQFADKWFKLSFLNQVLQSNLADIKYLWTESELSYYFTAEEVVDLIGLSFENNVNVRQTIKEIKANPMPRKGFE
;
A
#
# COMPACT_ATOMS: atom_id res chain seq x y z
N MET A 1 30.61 -68.01 4.61
CA MET A 1 29.87 -66.79 4.96
C MET A 1 28.79 -66.56 3.95
N THR A 2 27.59 -67.04 4.25
CA THR A 2 26.35 -66.57 3.60
C THR A 2 26.00 -65.17 4.11
N LEU A 3 25.06 -64.48 3.44
CA LEU A 3 24.63 -63.15 3.88
C LEU A 3 23.99 -63.18 5.27
N SER A 4 23.25 -64.25 5.59
CA SER A 4 22.66 -64.49 6.92
C SER A 4 23.71 -64.78 8.00
N GLU A 5 24.79 -65.52 7.70
CA GLU A 5 25.94 -65.62 8.60
C GLU A 5 26.57 -64.24 8.88
N ALA A 6 26.70 -63.39 7.85
CA ALA A 6 27.24 -62.04 8.00
C ALA A 6 26.35 -61.12 8.82
N THR A 7 25.02 -61.17 8.65
CA THR A 7 24.10 -60.31 9.41
C THR A 7 24.02 -60.71 10.87
N VAL A 8 24.06 -62.01 11.21
CA VAL A 8 24.14 -62.48 12.60
C VAL A 8 25.43 -62.00 13.29
N VAL A 9 26.55 -61.93 12.58
CA VAL A 9 27.78 -61.31 13.10
C VAL A 9 27.60 -59.80 13.30
N LEU A 10 27.06 -59.07 12.32
CA LEU A 10 26.81 -57.62 12.44
C LEU A 10 25.84 -57.28 13.59
N GLN A 11 24.79 -58.09 13.83
CA GLN A 11 23.91 -57.98 14.99
C GLN A 11 24.69 -58.14 16.30
N THR A 12 25.53 -59.17 16.39
CA THR A 12 26.32 -59.50 17.59
C THR A 12 27.24 -58.34 17.99
N TYR A 13 27.76 -57.59 17.02
CA TYR A 13 28.58 -56.39 17.23
C TYR A 13 27.80 -55.06 17.21
N LYS A 14 26.48 -55.08 17.00
CA LYS A 14 25.61 -53.90 16.81
C LYS A 14 26.05 -52.95 15.68
N GLU A 15 26.64 -53.49 14.61
CA GLU A 15 27.10 -52.70 13.45
C GLU A 15 26.11 -52.72 12.26
N VAL A 16 24.92 -53.31 12.42
CA VAL A 16 23.90 -53.41 11.35
C VAL A 16 23.56 -52.03 10.78
N ASP A 17 23.26 -51.05 11.62
CA ASP A 17 22.80 -49.72 11.18
C ASP A 17 23.90 -48.89 10.51
N LYS A 18 25.15 -49.09 10.97
CA LYS A 18 26.35 -48.53 10.34
C LYS A 18 26.60 -49.15 8.96
N ALA A 19 26.44 -50.47 8.84
CA ALA A 19 26.55 -51.18 7.56
C ALA A 19 25.41 -50.79 6.59
N ALA A 20 24.17 -50.66 7.09
CA ALA A 20 23.02 -50.20 6.32
C ALA A 20 23.19 -48.76 5.82
N THR A 21 23.64 -47.84 6.69
CA THR A 21 23.92 -46.44 6.32
C THR A 21 24.99 -46.34 5.24
N GLN A 22 26.07 -47.13 5.33
CA GLN A 22 27.13 -47.11 4.32
C GLN A 22 26.72 -47.82 3.01
N LEU A 23 25.87 -48.85 3.09
CA LEU A 23 25.25 -49.46 1.92
C LEU A 23 24.32 -48.47 1.20
N TRP A 24 23.50 -47.73 1.95
CA TRP A 24 22.66 -46.65 1.42
C TRP A 24 23.49 -45.59 0.70
N HIS A 25 24.53 -45.04 1.35
CA HIS A 25 25.32 -43.95 0.77
C HIS A 25 25.95 -44.35 -0.58
N ASN A 26 26.52 -45.56 -0.65
CA ASN A 26 27.10 -46.10 -1.89
C ASN A 26 26.03 -46.36 -2.97
N LEU A 27 24.84 -46.86 -2.59
CA LEU A 27 23.73 -47.13 -3.51
C LEU A 27 23.10 -45.84 -4.05
N ASP A 28 23.00 -44.82 -3.21
CA ASP A 28 22.50 -43.50 -3.61
C ASP A 28 23.46 -42.82 -4.56
N GLU A 29 24.74 -42.69 -4.21
CA GLU A 29 25.76 -42.07 -5.07
C GLU A 29 25.87 -42.75 -6.44
N ALA A 30 25.89 -44.10 -6.47
CA ALA A 30 26.15 -44.84 -7.70
C ALA A 30 24.91 -45.07 -8.60
N ILE A 31 23.68 -45.08 -8.05
CA ILE A 31 22.49 -45.50 -8.80
C ILE A 31 21.29 -44.56 -8.60
N LEU A 32 20.86 -44.31 -7.37
CA LEU A 32 19.58 -43.62 -7.15
C LEU A 32 19.68 -42.10 -7.34
N ARG A 33 20.75 -41.45 -6.89
CA ARG A 33 20.98 -40.00 -7.08
C ARG A 33 21.12 -39.61 -8.55
N PRO A 34 21.90 -40.30 -9.41
CA PRO A 34 21.89 -40.05 -10.86
C PRO A 34 20.51 -40.19 -11.51
N ARG A 35 19.65 -41.09 -11.02
CA ARG A 35 18.29 -41.29 -11.54
C ARG A 35 17.27 -40.27 -11.02
N THR A 36 17.48 -39.70 -9.84
CA THR A 36 16.50 -38.87 -9.11
C THR A 36 16.80 -37.37 -9.16
N ASP A 37 18.02 -36.93 -9.48
CA ASP A 37 18.32 -35.51 -9.64
C ASP A 37 18.01 -35.03 -11.07
N LEU A 38 16.87 -34.34 -11.27
CA LEU A 38 16.49 -33.76 -12.56
C LEU A 38 17.55 -32.81 -13.14
N ARG A 39 18.41 -32.21 -12.30
CA ARG A 39 19.45 -31.26 -12.72
C ARG A 39 20.64 -31.96 -13.40
N ALA A 40 20.76 -33.27 -13.22
CA ALA A 40 21.82 -34.11 -13.79
C ALA A 40 21.46 -34.74 -15.15
N ALA A 41 20.44 -34.23 -15.84
CA ALA A 41 19.98 -34.77 -17.11
C ALA A 41 21.10 -34.80 -18.20
N PRO A 42 21.16 -35.85 -19.04
CA PRO A 42 20.18 -36.92 -19.22
C PRO A 42 20.27 -38.05 -18.18
N LEU A 43 19.11 -38.51 -17.71
CA LEU A 43 19.00 -39.44 -16.57
C LEU A 43 19.25 -40.89 -17.00
N PRO A 44 20.19 -41.64 -16.38
CA PRO A 44 20.45 -43.03 -16.70
C PRO A 44 19.36 -43.94 -16.14
N LYS A 45 18.87 -44.89 -16.95
CA LYS A 45 17.82 -45.84 -16.56
C LYS A 45 18.35 -46.94 -15.65
N ILE A 46 17.62 -47.26 -14.58
CA ILE A 46 17.99 -48.38 -13.70
C ILE A 46 17.64 -49.71 -14.39
N GLN A 47 18.60 -50.64 -14.38
CA GLN A 47 18.45 -52.01 -14.89
C GLN A 47 18.96 -53.02 -13.86
N ILE A 48 18.37 -54.23 -13.89
CA ILE A 48 18.77 -55.34 -13.03
C ILE A 48 19.15 -56.54 -13.92
N ASP A 49 20.31 -57.11 -13.62
CA ASP A 49 20.93 -58.22 -14.33
C ASP A 49 21.34 -59.29 -13.30
N GLY A 50 20.48 -60.29 -13.10
CA GLY A 50 20.61 -61.26 -12.01
C GLY A 50 20.67 -60.55 -10.64
N ASN A 51 21.74 -60.79 -9.89
CA ASN A 51 21.99 -60.17 -8.59
C ASN A 51 22.78 -58.83 -8.69
N CYS A 52 22.70 -58.11 -9.80
CA CYS A 52 23.32 -56.79 -9.98
C CYS A 52 22.29 -55.73 -10.38
N ILE A 53 22.15 -54.67 -9.59
CA ILE A 53 21.55 -53.41 -10.04
C ILE A 53 22.64 -52.58 -10.74
N ARG A 54 22.34 -51.93 -11.87
CA ARG A 54 23.23 -50.98 -12.55
C ARG A 54 22.43 -49.79 -13.09
N ALA A 55 23.05 -48.61 -13.08
CA ALA A 55 22.65 -47.52 -13.95
C ALA A 55 23.06 -47.88 -15.39
N SER A 56 22.13 -47.77 -16.35
CA SER A 56 22.36 -48.11 -17.75
C SER A 56 22.87 -46.91 -18.55
N GLU A 57 23.61 -47.18 -19.62
CA GLU A 57 23.95 -46.20 -20.66
C GLU A 57 22.71 -45.70 -21.43
N HIS A 58 21.58 -46.39 -21.30
CA HIS A 58 20.30 -45.98 -21.87
C HIS A 58 19.60 -44.97 -20.95
N PHE A 59 19.16 -43.84 -21.51
CA PHE A 59 18.44 -42.83 -20.75
C PHE A 59 16.99 -43.27 -20.43
N ALA A 60 16.48 -42.80 -19.30
CA ALA A 60 15.10 -43.01 -18.87
C ALA A 60 14.16 -41.92 -19.41
N ASP A 61 12.85 -42.22 -19.41
CA ASP A 61 11.83 -41.19 -19.64
C ASP A 61 11.73 -40.26 -18.41
N ASN A 62 11.70 -38.96 -18.65
CA ASN A 62 11.51 -37.92 -17.62
C ASN A 62 10.03 -37.86 -17.17
N ASN A 63 9.52 -38.97 -16.64
CA ASN A 63 8.13 -39.14 -16.20
C ASN A 63 8.09 -39.86 -14.84
N ILE A 64 7.23 -39.38 -13.94
CA ILE A 64 6.95 -39.96 -12.63
C ILE A 64 6.64 -41.46 -12.73
N LYS A 65 5.84 -41.89 -13.73
CA LYS A 65 5.50 -43.31 -13.93
C LYS A 65 6.73 -44.19 -14.23
N ALA A 66 7.74 -43.64 -14.92
CA ALA A 66 8.99 -44.35 -15.17
C ALA A 66 9.82 -44.43 -13.89
N LEU A 67 9.97 -43.31 -13.17
CA LEU A 67 10.70 -43.26 -11.90
C LEU A 67 10.13 -44.24 -10.87
N PHE A 68 8.82 -44.19 -10.58
CA PHE A 68 8.21 -45.07 -9.59
C PHE A 68 8.32 -46.55 -9.94
N LYS A 69 8.21 -46.91 -11.23
CA LYS A 69 8.45 -48.29 -11.67
C LYS A 69 9.91 -48.71 -11.49
N GLU A 70 10.87 -47.82 -11.71
CA GLU A 70 12.29 -48.09 -11.47
C GLU A 70 12.61 -48.20 -9.97
N LEU A 71 12.00 -47.35 -9.13
CA LEU A 71 12.13 -47.43 -7.66
C LEU A 71 11.48 -48.70 -7.09
N GLU A 72 10.29 -49.08 -7.59
CA GLU A 72 9.63 -50.35 -7.24
C GLU A 72 10.53 -51.56 -7.55
N ILE A 73 11.18 -51.55 -8.71
CA ILE A 73 12.12 -52.60 -9.14
C ILE A 73 13.34 -52.67 -8.21
N VAL A 74 13.90 -51.52 -7.78
CA VAL A 74 14.98 -51.49 -6.79
C VAL A 74 14.52 -51.99 -5.42
N ILE A 75 13.36 -51.55 -4.94
CA ILE A 75 12.83 -51.93 -3.62
C ILE A 75 12.55 -53.44 -3.57
N ARG A 76 11.89 -54.01 -4.58
CA ARG A 76 11.69 -55.47 -4.71
C ARG A 76 13.03 -56.22 -4.68
N PHE A 77 14.03 -55.76 -5.42
CA PHE A 77 15.35 -56.38 -5.41
C PHE A 77 16.01 -56.35 -4.03
N LEU A 78 15.93 -55.23 -3.30
CA LEU A 78 16.49 -55.11 -1.95
C LEU A 78 15.80 -56.08 -0.99
N ILE A 79 14.47 -56.23 -1.07
CA ILE A 79 13.69 -57.19 -0.28
C ILE A 79 14.08 -58.64 -0.62
N GLU A 80 14.30 -58.96 -1.90
CA GLU A 80 14.62 -60.32 -2.37
C GLU A 80 16.08 -60.74 -2.09
N ASN A 81 17.02 -59.78 -1.99
CA ASN A 81 18.47 -60.07 -1.92
C ASN A 81 19.11 -59.80 -0.54
N LEU A 82 18.43 -59.12 0.38
CA LEU A 82 18.95 -58.78 1.72
C LEU A 82 18.15 -59.47 2.83
N THR A 83 18.72 -59.55 4.04
CA THR A 83 18.00 -60.09 5.21
C THR A 83 17.04 -59.04 5.78
N PRO A 84 15.88 -59.44 6.35
CA PRO A 84 14.82 -58.50 6.74
C PRO A 84 15.26 -57.44 7.76
N GLU A 85 16.25 -57.75 8.59
CA GLU A 85 16.81 -56.84 9.60
C GLU A 85 17.67 -55.75 8.96
N LEU A 86 18.49 -56.12 7.97
CA LEU A 86 19.27 -55.18 7.17
C LEU A 86 18.38 -54.39 6.22
N VAL A 87 17.33 -55.00 5.66
CA VAL A 87 16.28 -54.31 4.87
C VAL A 87 15.62 -53.22 5.71
N LYS A 88 15.17 -53.53 6.93
CA LYS A 88 14.52 -52.54 7.79
C LYS A 88 15.46 -51.36 8.05
N SER A 89 16.65 -51.63 8.60
CA SER A 89 17.65 -50.62 8.93
C SER A 89 18.07 -49.78 7.71
N LEU A 90 18.19 -50.39 6.53
CA LEU A 90 18.44 -49.69 5.27
C LEU A 90 17.26 -48.79 4.89
N SER A 91 16.02 -49.30 4.99
CA SER A 91 14.81 -48.57 4.62
C SER A 91 14.52 -47.36 5.51
N ASP A 92 14.80 -47.48 6.82
CA ASP A 92 14.65 -46.41 7.81
C ASP A 92 15.60 -45.22 7.51
N VAL A 93 16.80 -45.49 6.97
CA VAL A 93 17.77 -44.46 6.53
C VAL A 93 17.49 -43.95 5.11
N MET A 94 17.13 -44.85 4.18
CA MET A 94 16.90 -44.56 2.77
C MET A 94 15.67 -43.68 2.53
N MET A 95 14.53 -44.02 3.14
CA MET A 95 13.25 -43.44 2.73
C MET A 95 13.10 -41.94 3.03
N PRO A 96 13.54 -41.39 4.18
CA PRO A 96 13.45 -39.95 4.43
C PRO A 96 14.22 -39.12 3.38
N ILE A 97 15.41 -39.59 2.97
CA ILE A 97 16.27 -38.90 2.00
C ILE A 97 15.71 -39.06 0.58
N LEU A 98 15.26 -40.27 0.22
CA LEU A 98 14.71 -40.55 -1.11
C LEU A 98 13.36 -39.85 -1.31
N SER A 99 12.45 -39.90 -0.33
CA SER A 99 11.11 -39.32 -0.47
C SER A 99 11.12 -37.80 -0.43
N GLY A 100 11.99 -37.18 0.39
CA GLY A 100 12.23 -35.73 0.36
C GLY A 100 12.69 -35.26 -1.02
N ARG A 101 13.73 -35.89 -1.58
CA ARG A 101 14.23 -35.59 -2.93
C ARG A 101 13.18 -35.81 -4.02
N VAL A 102 12.38 -36.87 -3.92
CA VAL A 102 11.27 -37.14 -4.86
C VAL A 102 10.17 -36.07 -4.76
N LYS A 103 9.83 -35.62 -3.55
CA LYS A 103 8.87 -34.52 -3.33
C LYS A 103 9.39 -33.23 -3.97
N GLU A 104 10.55 -32.75 -3.53
CA GLU A 104 11.15 -31.48 -3.96
C GLU A 104 11.47 -31.41 -5.47
N LEU A 105 11.97 -32.51 -6.07
CA LEU A 105 12.45 -32.48 -7.45
C LEU A 105 11.46 -33.04 -8.48
N TRP A 106 10.52 -33.91 -8.12
CA TRP A 106 9.60 -34.54 -9.09
C TRP A 106 8.13 -34.20 -8.85
N LEU A 107 7.69 -34.20 -7.59
CA LEU A 107 6.28 -33.96 -7.28
C LEU A 107 5.93 -32.47 -7.30
N ASP A 108 6.79 -31.61 -6.75
CA ASP A 108 6.56 -30.16 -6.75
C ASP A 108 6.68 -29.56 -8.16
N THR A 109 7.49 -30.17 -9.03
CA THR A 109 7.55 -29.83 -10.47
C THR A 109 6.34 -30.33 -11.26
N ALA A 110 5.53 -31.24 -10.70
CA ALA A 110 4.32 -31.76 -11.34
C ALA A 110 3.04 -31.05 -10.90
N ILE A 111 3.13 -30.08 -9.98
CA ILE A 111 2.01 -29.22 -9.59
C ILE A 111 1.85 -28.09 -10.63
N PRO A 112 0.73 -28.01 -11.36
CA PRO A 112 0.58 -27.09 -12.48
C PRO A 112 0.26 -25.65 -12.02
N ALA A 113 0.76 -24.67 -12.77
CA ALA A 113 0.48 -23.25 -12.53
C ALA A 113 -0.89 -22.79 -13.09
N SER A 114 -1.39 -23.47 -14.14
CA SER A 114 -2.68 -23.18 -14.77
C SER A 114 -3.72 -24.29 -14.55
N LEU A 115 -4.99 -23.98 -14.79
CA LEU A 115 -6.06 -24.98 -14.85
C LEU A 115 -5.93 -25.89 -16.09
N ASP A 116 -5.28 -25.43 -17.17
CA ASP A 116 -5.15 -26.18 -18.42
C ASP A 116 -4.39 -27.52 -18.25
N GLU A 117 -3.52 -27.59 -17.25
CA GLU A 117 -2.61 -28.73 -17.01
C GLU A 117 -3.12 -29.69 -15.90
N ILE A 118 -4.34 -29.50 -15.38
CA ILE A 118 -4.95 -30.33 -14.31
C ILE A 118 -4.95 -31.82 -14.68
N GLU A 119 -5.19 -32.17 -15.95
CA GLU A 119 -5.16 -33.56 -16.40
C GLU A 119 -3.81 -34.24 -16.12
N SER A 120 -2.70 -33.52 -16.26
CA SER A 120 -1.34 -33.99 -15.96
C SER A 120 -1.20 -34.26 -14.47
N TYR A 121 -1.70 -33.34 -13.65
CA TYR A 121 -1.66 -33.44 -12.19
C TYR A 121 -2.50 -34.61 -11.68
N GLN A 122 -3.71 -34.82 -12.22
CA GLN A 122 -4.52 -36.00 -11.91
C GLN A 122 -3.81 -37.31 -12.27
N LYS A 123 -3.16 -37.36 -13.44
CA LYS A 123 -2.37 -38.53 -13.87
C LYS A 123 -1.18 -38.75 -12.92
N ALA A 124 -0.56 -37.69 -12.38
CA ALA A 124 0.49 -37.79 -11.37
C ALA A 124 -0.04 -38.26 -10.00
N LEU A 125 -1.14 -37.69 -9.50
CA LEU A 125 -1.80 -38.09 -8.24
C LEU A 125 -2.15 -39.59 -8.23
N ILE A 126 -2.71 -40.11 -9.33
CA ILE A 126 -3.00 -41.54 -9.49
C ILE A 126 -1.71 -42.37 -9.42
N GLN A 127 -0.62 -41.92 -10.05
CA GLN A 127 0.67 -42.63 -10.01
C GLN A 127 1.32 -42.62 -8.62
N VAL A 128 1.21 -41.52 -7.87
CA VAL A 128 1.66 -41.45 -6.47
C VAL A 128 0.85 -42.39 -5.60
N GLN A 129 -0.47 -42.45 -5.79
CA GLN A 129 -1.34 -43.37 -5.06
C GLN A 129 -1.07 -44.84 -5.42
N GLU A 130 -0.91 -45.17 -6.71
CA GLU A 130 -0.50 -46.52 -7.18
C GLU A 130 0.83 -46.95 -6.51
N PHE A 131 1.81 -46.06 -6.43
CA PHE A 131 3.11 -46.34 -5.83
C PHE A 131 3.04 -46.43 -4.29
N ALA A 132 2.30 -45.54 -3.62
CA ALA A 132 2.13 -45.54 -2.17
C ALA A 132 1.44 -46.82 -1.67
N ASN A 133 0.38 -47.27 -2.36
CA ASN A 133 -0.25 -48.57 -2.13
C ASN A 133 0.75 -49.74 -2.31
N THR A 134 1.65 -49.62 -3.28
CA THR A 134 2.66 -50.66 -3.56
C THR A 134 3.72 -50.72 -2.47
N LEU A 135 4.15 -49.58 -1.91
CA LEU A 135 5.04 -49.56 -0.73
C LEU A 135 4.38 -50.21 0.49
N GLU A 136 3.10 -49.92 0.74
CA GLU A 136 2.35 -50.52 1.84
C GLU A 136 2.22 -52.04 1.71
N VAL A 137 1.88 -52.54 0.51
CA VAL A 137 1.83 -53.99 0.21
C VAL A 137 3.20 -54.68 0.36
N LEU A 138 4.30 -53.95 0.12
CA LEU A 138 5.68 -54.42 0.33
C LEU A 138 6.16 -54.27 1.79
N GLY A 139 5.36 -53.67 2.68
CA GLY A 139 5.74 -53.39 4.07
C GLY A 139 6.86 -52.35 4.22
N TRP A 140 7.03 -51.48 3.23
CA TRP A 140 8.13 -50.52 3.15
C TRP A 140 7.75 -49.15 3.78
N PRO A 141 8.66 -48.48 4.52
CA PRO A 141 8.33 -47.23 5.21
C PRO A 141 8.04 -46.04 4.28
N ASP A 142 7.44 -45.00 4.87
CA ASP A 142 6.98 -43.74 4.25
C ASP A 142 5.89 -43.84 3.15
N SER A 143 5.09 -44.92 3.13
CA SER A 143 3.85 -44.96 2.35
C SER A 143 2.88 -43.82 2.76
N HIS A 144 2.80 -43.51 4.06
CA HIS A 144 1.97 -42.44 4.63
C HIS A 144 2.37 -41.04 4.13
N GLY A 145 3.67 -40.75 3.99
CA GLY A 145 4.15 -39.46 3.49
C GLY A 145 3.90 -39.22 2.00
N LEU A 146 3.48 -40.25 1.25
CA LEU A 146 2.98 -40.12 -0.12
C LEU A 146 1.45 -40.03 -0.16
N HIS A 147 0.74 -40.83 0.64
CA HIS A 147 -0.72 -40.71 0.82
C HIS A 147 -1.12 -39.28 1.18
N ARG A 148 -0.49 -38.71 2.22
CA ARG A 148 -0.76 -37.34 2.65
C ARG A 148 -0.54 -36.29 1.56
N TRP A 149 0.43 -36.50 0.66
CA TRP A 149 0.65 -35.57 -0.47
C TRP A 149 -0.50 -35.62 -1.50
N VAL A 150 -1.14 -36.77 -1.66
CA VAL A 150 -2.35 -36.94 -2.49
C VAL A 150 -3.59 -36.37 -1.81
N GLU A 151 -3.73 -36.50 -0.49
CA GLU A 151 -4.82 -35.90 0.31
C GLU A 151 -4.72 -34.36 0.34
N ASP A 152 -3.53 -33.83 0.63
CA ASP A 152 -3.22 -32.40 0.65
C ASP A 152 -3.08 -31.80 -0.77
N ALA A 153 -3.37 -32.54 -1.85
CA ALA A 153 -3.21 -32.10 -3.24
C ALA A 153 -3.88 -30.76 -3.57
N HIS A 154 -5.05 -30.48 -2.99
CA HIS A 154 -5.74 -29.19 -3.10
C HIS A 154 -4.95 -28.05 -2.46
N LYS A 155 -4.29 -28.29 -1.31
CA LYS A 155 -3.43 -27.32 -0.62
C LYS A 155 -2.10 -27.13 -1.37
N ASN A 156 -1.52 -28.23 -1.87
CA ASN A 156 -0.28 -28.22 -2.64
C ASN A 156 -0.45 -27.41 -3.93
N TRP A 157 -1.54 -27.63 -4.66
CA TRP A 157 -1.89 -26.83 -5.83
C TRP A 157 -2.20 -25.36 -5.49
N LEU A 158 -2.98 -25.09 -4.43
CA LEU A 158 -3.25 -23.72 -3.98
C LEU A 158 -1.98 -22.97 -3.59
N ASN A 159 -1.05 -23.63 -2.89
CA ASN A 159 0.24 -23.06 -2.50
C ASN A 159 1.09 -22.72 -3.72
N LYS A 160 1.17 -23.61 -4.72
CA LYS A 160 1.89 -23.36 -5.97
C LYS A 160 1.26 -22.24 -6.79
N LYS A 161 -0.07 -22.18 -6.86
CA LYS A 161 -0.81 -21.08 -7.52
C LYS A 161 -0.55 -19.74 -6.82
N ARG A 162 -0.58 -19.71 -5.49
CA ARG A 162 -0.26 -18.53 -4.67
C ARG A 162 1.18 -18.07 -4.92
N GLU A 163 2.16 -18.96 -4.80
CA GLU A 163 3.57 -18.67 -5.08
C GLU A 163 3.74 -18.08 -6.47
N THR A 164 3.23 -18.75 -7.51
CA THR A 164 3.36 -18.32 -8.90
C THR A 164 2.71 -16.95 -9.17
N VAL A 165 1.56 -16.65 -8.56
CA VAL A 165 0.86 -15.36 -8.73
C VAL A 165 1.59 -14.22 -8.02
N LEU A 166 2.17 -14.48 -6.83
CA LEU A 166 2.95 -13.48 -6.09
C LEU A 166 4.33 -13.25 -6.76
N ASP A 167 5.02 -14.31 -7.16
CA ASP A 167 6.27 -14.18 -7.94
C ASP A 167 6.05 -13.50 -9.29
N TRP A 168 4.93 -13.78 -9.98
CA TRP A 168 4.57 -13.00 -11.17
C TRP A 168 4.33 -11.52 -10.83
N THR A 169 3.65 -11.21 -9.71
CA THR A 169 3.41 -9.83 -9.26
C THR A 169 4.73 -9.08 -8.95
N ARG A 170 5.69 -9.76 -8.30
CA ARG A 170 7.05 -9.25 -8.06
C ARG A 170 7.79 -8.96 -9.37
N ASN A 171 7.73 -9.90 -10.31
CA ASN A 171 8.40 -9.77 -11.61
C ASN A 171 7.79 -8.62 -12.42
N GLU A 172 6.46 -8.52 -12.51
CA GLU A 172 5.76 -7.44 -13.23
C GLU A 172 6.12 -6.06 -12.66
N LEU A 173 6.17 -5.91 -11.33
CA LEU A 173 6.62 -4.67 -10.67
C LEU A 173 8.09 -4.35 -10.98
N SER A 174 8.96 -5.35 -11.06
CA SER A 174 10.39 -5.17 -11.40
C SER A 174 10.67 -4.82 -12.86
N LEU A 175 9.66 -4.87 -13.74
CA LEU A 175 9.72 -4.29 -15.09
C LEU A 175 9.52 -2.75 -15.08
N GLY A 176 9.14 -2.19 -13.94
CA GLY A 176 8.89 -0.76 -13.75
C GLY A 176 7.55 -0.28 -14.31
N LEU A 177 7.35 1.04 -14.33
CA LEU A 177 6.08 1.69 -14.66
C LEU A 177 5.63 1.53 -16.14
N GLY A 178 6.51 1.01 -17.00
CA GLY A 178 6.23 0.80 -18.43
C GLY A 178 5.87 2.08 -19.19
N SER A 179 5.00 1.96 -20.19
CA SER A 179 4.47 3.08 -20.96
C SER A 179 3.21 3.66 -20.30
N PRO A 180 3.11 4.98 -20.09
CA PRO A 180 1.89 5.60 -19.58
C PRO A 180 0.68 5.38 -20.49
N HIS A 181 -0.47 5.14 -19.87
CA HIS A 181 -1.77 4.98 -20.54
C HIS A 181 -2.70 6.13 -20.15
N VAL A 182 -3.44 6.68 -21.12
CA VAL A 182 -4.41 7.76 -20.84
C VAL A 182 -5.74 7.15 -20.45
N ALA A 183 -6.22 7.50 -19.25
CA ALA A 183 -7.53 7.15 -18.71
C ALA A 183 -8.43 8.40 -18.60
N GLU A 184 -9.74 8.20 -18.49
CA GLU A 184 -10.73 9.26 -18.31
C GLU A 184 -11.46 9.08 -16.98
N ARG A 185 -11.33 10.05 -16.06
CA ARG A 185 -11.95 10.01 -14.73
C ARG A 185 -13.36 10.59 -14.83
N VAL A 186 -14.38 9.73 -14.75
CA VAL A 186 -15.79 10.14 -14.82
C VAL A 186 -16.34 10.38 -13.41
N GLN A 187 -16.01 11.53 -12.82
CA GLN A 187 -16.44 11.87 -11.46
C GLN A 187 -17.92 12.30 -11.46
N LYS A 188 -18.79 11.43 -10.91
CA LYS A 188 -20.23 11.64 -10.77
C LYS A 188 -20.54 12.40 -9.46
N LYS A 189 -20.34 13.73 -9.41
CA LYS A 189 -20.73 14.54 -8.23
C LYS A 189 -22.25 14.75 -8.25
N MET A 190 -22.95 14.44 -7.15
CA MET A 190 -24.36 14.80 -6.97
C MET A 190 -24.44 16.21 -6.38
N VAL A 191 -25.34 17.04 -6.90
CA VAL A 191 -25.42 18.47 -6.55
C VAL A 191 -26.89 18.91 -6.43
N PRO A 192 -27.28 19.64 -5.37
CA PRO A 192 -28.61 20.25 -5.24
C PRO A 192 -28.81 21.40 -6.25
N ARG A 193 -30.07 21.70 -6.57
CA ARG A 193 -30.42 22.41 -7.81
C ARG A 193 -30.07 23.89 -7.84
N ASP A 194 -30.10 24.58 -6.70
CA ASP A 194 -30.03 26.05 -6.67
C ASP A 194 -28.60 26.59 -6.87
N GLU A 195 -27.57 25.80 -6.54
CA GLU A 195 -26.17 26.10 -6.88
C GLU A 195 -25.88 25.93 -8.39
N GLY A 196 -26.78 25.31 -9.15
CA GLY A 196 -26.54 24.87 -10.53
C GLY A 196 -26.23 25.98 -11.54
N MET A 197 -26.58 27.24 -11.24
CA MET A 197 -26.14 28.40 -12.03
C MET A 197 -24.78 28.92 -11.54
N GLN A 198 -24.56 28.92 -10.23
CA GLN A 198 -23.39 29.48 -9.55
C GLN A 198 -22.13 28.61 -9.74
N ILE A 199 -22.27 27.28 -9.79
CA ILE A 199 -21.17 26.32 -10.02
C ILE A 199 -20.45 26.51 -11.36
N THR A 200 -21.04 27.23 -12.33
CA THR A 200 -20.33 27.62 -13.56
C THR A 200 -19.27 28.70 -13.35
N ALA A 201 -19.26 29.37 -12.19
CA ALA A 201 -18.27 30.36 -11.76
C ALA A 201 -17.56 29.95 -10.44
N THR A 202 -18.30 29.46 -9.45
CA THR A 202 -17.83 29.03 -8.13
C THR A 202 -18.13 27.54 -7.92
N GLY A 203 -17.30 26.68 -8.50
CA GLY A 203 -17.34 25.25 -8.21
C GLY A 203 -16.60 24.95 -6.91
N ASN A 204 -17.31 24.88 -5.78
CA ASN A 204 -16.71 24.67 -4.47
C ASN A 204 -15.92 23.34 -4.38
N ALA A 205 -14.72 23.48 -3.80
CA ALA A 205 -13.87 22.47 -3.18
C ALA A 205 -13.76 21.09 -3.87
N VAL A 206 -12.52 20.76 -4.25
CA VAL A 206 -12.01 19.41 -4.03
C VAL A 206 -11.98 19.22 -2.51
N ASP A 207 -12.46 18.07 -2.02
CA ASP A 207 -12.64 17.77 -0.59
C ASP A 207 -11.51 18.34 0.31
N ASP A 208 -11.86 19.18 1.30
CA ASP A 208 -10.87 19.78 2.22
C ASP A 208 -10.17 18.74 3.11
N THR A 209 -10.67 17.49 3.10
CA THR A 209 -10.14 16.30 3.79
C THR A 209 -8.65 16.02 3.55
N TRP A 210 -8.04 16.62 2.51
CA TRP A 210 -6.63 16.43 2.16
C TRP A 210 -5.67 17.38 2.88
N ASP A 211 -6.06 18.65 3.10
CA ASP A 211 -5.25 19.62 3.87
C ASP A 211 -5.71 19.71 5.34
N ALA A 212 -7.00 19.47 5.65
CA ALA A 212 -7.53 19.52 7.02
C ALA A 212 -6.94 18.48 7.99
N ALA A 213 -6.22 17.48 7.48
CA ALA A 213 -5.52 16.46 8.27
C ALA A 213 -4.21 16.95 8.93
N TRP A 214 -3.90 18.27 8.89
CA TRP A 214 -2.62 18.85 9.32
C TRP A 214 -2.72 20.04 10.29
N ASP A 215 -3.91 20.62 10.51
CA ASP A 215 -4.09 21.78 11.39
C ASP A 215 -4.37 21.41 12.87
N SER A 216 -4.37 20.12 13.23
CA SER A 216 -4.68 19.65 14.59
C SER A 216 -3.57 19.88 15.63
N ASP A 217 -2.32 20.02 15.19
CA ASP A 217 -1.14 19.90 16.07
C ASP A 217 -0.65 21.28 16.56
N LYS A 218 -1.58 22.13 16.98
CA LYS A 218 -1.32 23.38 17.70
C LYS A 218 -2.13 23.44 18.99
N GLU A 219 -1.47 23.25 20.13
CA GLU A 219 -2.08 23.38 21.45
C GLU A 219 -2.47 24.84 21.75
N ASP A 220 -3.76 25.08 22.01
CA ASP A 220 -4.29 26.39 22.41
C ASP A 220 -3.82 26.80 23.82
N SER A 221 -2.70 27.51 23.91
CA SER A 221 -2.17 28.04 25.17
C SER A 221 -2.77 29.42 25.53
N SER A 222 -4.02 29.44 25.98
CA SER A 222 -4.67 30.66 26.50
C SER A 222 -4.11 31.10 27.88
N PRO A 223 -3.97 32.41 28.17
CA PRO A 223 -3.28 32.89 29.37
C PRO A 223 -4.18 33.00 30.63
N VAL A 224 -3.59 32.83 31.82
CA VAL A 224 -4.20 33.10 33.13
C VAL A 224 -3.23 33.90 34.01
N GLU A 225 -3.77 34.83 34.81
CA GLU A 225 -3.02 35.86 35.56
C GLU A 225 -2.31 35.41 36.86
N GLU A 226 -1.61 36.38 37.48
CA GLU A 226 -0.55 36.24 38.48
C GLU A 226 -0.90 35.57 39.83
N GLY A 227 0.12 34.93 40.43
CA GLY A 227 0.15 34.53 41.84
C GLY A 227 1.57 34.33 42.39
N ARG A 228 2.15 35.35 43.04
CA ARG A 228 3.55 35.39 43.56
C ARG A 228 3.57 35.51 45.11
N PRO A 229 4.71 35.33 45.84
CA PRO A 229 6.07 34.94 45.40
C PRO A 229 6.88 33.97 46.34
N SER A 230 8.06 33.56 45.87
CA SER A 230 9.29 33.22 46.64
C SER A 230 9.36 31.85 47.36
N LYS A 231 10.51 31.16 47.48
CA LYS A 231 11.94 31.56 47.44
C LYS A 231 12.86 30.47 46.86
N THR A 232 13.95 30.85 46.19
CA THR A 232 15.20 30.07 46.05
C THR A 232 16.24 30.55 47.08
N PRO A 233 17.25 29.73 47.43
CA PRO A 233 18.60 30.01 46.89
C PRO A 233 19.53 28.80 46.67
N ALA A 234 20.44 28.92 45.69
CA ALA A 234 21.82 28.34 45.65
C ALA A 234 22.00 26.80 45.69
N SER A 235 23.09 26.20 45.17
CA SER A 235 24.31 26.71 44.47
C SER A 235 25.02 25.56 43.72
N GLU A 236 25.74 25.90 42.64
CA GLU A 236 27.03 25.27 42.20
C GLU A 236 27.00 23.76 41.77
N ILE A 237 27.80 23.24 40.81
CA ILE A 237 29.08 23.66 40.20
C ILE A 237 29.19 23.11 38.74
N LEU A 238 30.05 23.70 37.89
CA LEU A 238 30.40 23.31 36.49
C LEU A 238 31.67 22.39 36.47
N PRO A 239 32.21 21.78 35.36
CA PRO A 239 32.12 22.25 33.96
C PRO A 239 32.25 21.22 32.77
N ALA A 240 32.19 21.79 31.56
CA ALA A 240 32.95 21.44 30.33
C ALA A 240 32.89 20.04 29.69
N GLY A 241 32.58 20.01 28.38
CA GLY A 241 32.76 18.84 27.51
C GLY A 241 32.13 19.02 26.13
N SER A 242 32.89 19.51 25.15
CA SER A 242 32.46 19.61 23.75
C SER A 242 32.45 18.25 23.04
N THR A 243 31.46 17.96 22.19
CA THR A 243 31.68 17.74 20.73
C THR A 243 30.39 17.49 19.94
N GLU A 244 30.37 18.08 18.74
CA GLU A 244 29.95 17.54 17.44
C GLU A 244 28.58 16.83 17.25
N ARG A 245 27.81 17.45 16.35
CA ARG A 245 26.75 16.84 15.54
C ARG A 245 27.23 15.54 14.88
N ASN A 246 26.36 14.54 14.76
CA ASN A 246 26.49 13.56 13.68
C ASN A 246 25.11 13.14 13.14
N ARG A 247 25.05 12.99 11.80
CA ARG A 247 23.90 12.40 11.08
C ARG A 247 24.18 10.91 10.94
N SER A 248 23.25 10.04 11.36
CA SER A 248 23.33 8.61 11.04
C SER A 248 23.04 8.38 9.55
N SER A 249 23.88 7.59 8.88
CA SER A 249 23.73 7.25 7.47
C SER A 249 22.92 5.97 7.26
N LEU A 250 22.25 5.85 6.12
CA LEU A 250 21.26 4.81 5.82
C LEU A 250 21.85 3.43 5.43
N ASP A 251 23.12 3.15 5.75
CA ASP A 251 23.86 1.96 5.28
C ASP A 251 24.02 0.84 6.32
N GLU A 252 23.81 1.10 7.62
CA GLU A 252 24.08 0.13 8.69
C GLU A 252 23.10 -1.09 8.67
N GLN A 253 21.86 -0.89 8.21
CA GLN A 253 20.81 -1.91 8.17
C GLN A 253 21.11 -3.11 7.26
N ARG A 254 22.15 -3.06 6.41
CA ARG A 254 22.40 -4.03 5.33
C ARG A 254 23.25 -5.25 5.71
N ARG A 255 23.50 -5.51 7.00
CA ARG A 255 24.50 -6.51 7.46
C ARG A 255 24.04 -7.63 8.41
N HIS A 256 22.74 -7.79 8.66
CA HIS A 256 22.23 -8.88 9.51
C HIS A 256 21.38 -9.91 8.73
N SER A 257 22.04 -10.79 7.98
CA SER A 257 21.38 -11.93 7.30
C SER A 257 22.35 -13.10 6.96
N SER A 258 22.82 -13.84 7.98
CA SER A 258 23.66 -15.04 7.75
C SER A 258 23.64 -16.12 8.87
N ILE A 259 22.55 -16.90 8.94
CA ILE A 259 22.50 -18.39 8.97
C ILE A 259 23.07 -19.21 10.18
N THR A 260 22.36 -20.31 10.50
CA THR A 260 22.70 -21.56 11.25
C THR A 260 22.49 -21.71 12.77
N HIS A 261 22.18 -22.96 13.18
CA HIS A 261 21.72 -23.46 14.50
C HIS A 261 22.68 -24.49 15.13
N THR A 262 22.54 -24.78 16.44
CA THR A 262 22.62 -26.14 17.06
C THR A 262 22.03 -26.15 18.48
N SER A 263 21.33 -27.23 18.88
CA SER A 263 20.80 -27.49 20.25
C SER A 263 21.54 -28.65 20.96
N PRO A 264 21.26 -28.93 22.26
CA PRO A 264 20.40 -30.09 22.59
C PRO A 264 19.46 -29.93 23.84
N GLU A 265 18.62 -30.95 24.05
CA GLU A 265 17.47 -31.16 24.99
C GLU A 265 17.80 -32.01 26.26
N PRO A 266 16.83 -32.41 27.15
CA PRO A 266 15.44 -31.93 27.45
C PRO A 266 15.35 -31.48 28.96
N GLU A 267 14.32 -31.55 29.83
CA GLU A 267 12.93 -32.09 30.02
C GLU A 267 12.22 -31.22 31.13
N PRO A 268 10.90 -31.35 31.47
CA PRO A 268 9.65 -31.54 30.72
C PRO A 268 8.60 -30.41 31.00
N GLU A 269 7.38 -30.53 30.44
CA GLU A 269 6.26 -29.54 30.45
C GLU A 269 5.27 -29.69 31.65
N PRO A 270 4.17 -28.89 31.78
CA PRO A 270 3.02 -28.89 30.84
C PRO A 270 2.46 -27.52 30.39
N GLU A 271 1.81 -27.54 29.21
CA GLU A 271 0.56 -26.84 28.82
C GLU A 271 0.40 -25.32 29.10
N ASP A 272 0.43 -24.50 28.04
CA ASP A 272 -0.76 -23.81 27.50
C ASP A 272 -0.49 -23.23 26.07
N GLU A 273 -1.53 -22.95 25.30
CA GLU A 273 -1.44 -22.41 23.91
C GLU A 273 -1.50 -20.86 23.89
N ASP A 274 -0.60 -20.20 23.18
CA ASP A 274 -0.64 -18.73 22.96
C ASP A 274 -0.27 -18.36 21.50
N ASP A 275 -1.07 -17.50 20.86
CA ASP A 275 -0.97 -17.14 19.43
C ASP A 275 -0.15 -15.84 19.23
N PRO A 276 0.96 -15.85 18.45
CA PRO A 276 1.86 -14.70 18.30
C PRO A 276 1.32 -13.62 17.33
N THR A 277 0.07 -13.18 17.50
CA THR A 277 -0.59 -12.18 16.63
C THR A 277 -0.90 -10.83 17.30
N ASP A 278 -0.99 -10.75 18.63
CA ASP A 278 -1.32 -9.50 19.37
C ASP A 278 -0.13 -8.53 19.57
N ALA A 279 0.50 -8.16 18.45
CA ALA A 279 1.57 -7.14 18.41
C ALA A 279 1.04 -5.70 18.17
N TRP A 280 -0.26 -5.51 17.94
CA TRP A 280 -0.86 -4.23 17.53
C TRP A 280 -2.23 -3.95 18.19
N GLY A 281 -2.30 -4.13 19.51
CA GLY A 281 -3.46 -3.67 20.28
C GLY A 281 -3.58 -2.14 20.30
N TRP A 282 -4.71 -1.63 19.83
CA TRP A 282 -5.36 -0.47 20.43
C TRP A 282 -6.74 -0.91 20.88
N THR A 283 -6.85 -1.15 22.19
CA THR A 283 -8.11 -1.40 22.89
C THR A 283 -8.97 -0.15 22.89
N ASP A 284 -10.28 -0.35 22.92
CA ASP A 284 -11.13 0.23 23.98
C ASP A 284 -12.37 -0.66 24.12
N GLU A 285 -12.28 -1.64 25.02
CA GLU A 285 -13.46 -2.31 25.58
C GLU A 285 -13.91 -1.53 26.81
N ASP A 286 -15.15 -1.01 26.79
CA ASP A 286 -16.13 -1.16 27.86
C ASP A 286 -17.40 -0.34 27.53
N ALA A 287 -18.63 -0.77 27.86
CA ALA A 287 -19.02 -1.93 28.65
C ALA A 287 -20.26 -2.67 28.07
N THR A 288 -20.39 -3.89 28.58
CA THR A 288 -21.56 -4.80 28.71
C THR A 288 -22.92 -4.10 28.97
N GLU A 289 -24.09 -4.72 28.78
CA GLU A 289 -24.56 -6.01 29.34
C GLU A 289 -25.44 -6.88 28.40
N GLU A 290 -25.63 -8.15 28.79
CA GLU A 290 -26.34 -9.20 28.04
C GLU A 290 -27.83 -9.41 28.45
N ALA A 291 -28.49 -10.33 27.73
CA ALA A 291 -29.43 -11.33 28.29
C ALA A 291 -30.84 -10.90 28.78
N ALA A 292 -31.72 -10.61 27.81
CA ALA A 292 -32.89 -11.43 27.42
C ALA A 292 -34.04 -11.81 28.41
N VAL A 293 -35.24 -11.94 27.81
CA VAL A 293 -36.51 -12.56 28.33
C VAL A 293 -37.22 -11.67 29.38
N ASP A 294 -38.50 -11.26 29.24
CA ASP A 294 -39.68 -12.14 29.10
C ASP A 294 -40.95 -11.51 28.45
N THR A 295 -41.82 -12.41 27.96
CA THR A 295 -43.27 -12.41 27.64
C THR A 295 -44.16 -11.19 27.23
N ASP A 296 -44.94 -11.48 26.17
CA ASP A 296 -46.39 -11.24 25.94
C ASP A 296 -46.98 -9.92 25.37
N ALA A 297 -47.83 -10.16 24.33
CA ALA A 297 -49.02 -9.44 23.86
C ALA A 297 -48.96 -7.91 23.56
N SER A 298 -49.53 -7.41 22.45
CA SER A 298 -50.71 -7.91 21.72
C SER A 298 -50.75 -7.46 20.24
N GLU A 299 -51.65 -8.07 19.47
CA GLU A 299 -51.95 -7.78 18.07
C GLU A 299 -52.61 -6.40 17.85
N SER A 300 -52.46 -5.84 16.65
CA SER A 300 -53.63 -5.59 15.76
C SER A 300 -53.20 -5.06 14.38
N ALA A 301 -54.07 -5.23 13.37
CA ALA A 301 -53.73 -5.05 11.96
C ALA A 301 -54.37 -3.80 11.31
N THR A 302 -53.65 -3.27 10.32
CA THR A 302 -54.10 -2.53 9.11
C THR A 302 -55.58 -2.13 8.98
N THR A 303 -55.87 -0.86 8.65
CA THR A 303 -56.27 -0.41 7.28
C THR A 303 -56.79 1.05 7.24
N LYS A 304 -56.50 1.78 6.13
CA LYS A 304 -57.37 2.66 5.29
C LYS A 304 -58.31 3.72 5.93
N ASP A 305 -58.62 4.86 5.32
CA ASP A 305 -58.22 5.48 4.03
C ASP A 305 -58.44 7.02 4.06
N ALA A 306 -57.77 7.73 3.16
CA ALA A 306 -58.03 9.09 2.59
C ALA A 306 -58.82 10.19 3.36
N LEU A 307 -58.21 11.39 3.45
CA LEU A 307 -58.65 12.59 2.68
C LEU A 307 -57.59 13.72 2.72
N ALA A 308 -57.71 14.72 1.85
CA ALA A 308 -56.61 15.62 1.47
C ALA A 308 -56.88 17.12 1.73
N ALA A 309 -55.81 17.88 2.03
CA ALA A 309 -55.62 19.27 1.60
C ALA A 309 -54.18 19.80 1.85
N ALA A 310 -53.54 20.32 0.79
CA ALA A 310 -52.35 21.21 0.78
C ALA A 310 -51.02 20.71 1.42
N SER A 311 -49.83 21.19 1.02
CA SER A 311 -49.34 21.73 -0.27
C SER A 311 -47.81 21.81 -0.25
N GLN A 312 -47.15 21.52 -1.38
CA GLN A 312 -45.79 21.94 -1.73
C GLN A 312 -44.64 21.55 -0.76
N ASN A 313 -44.10 20.32 -0.93
CA ASN A 313 -42.68 20.06 -0.68
C ASN A 313 -41.92 20.17 -2.02
N PRO A 314 -40.94 21.09 -2.17
CA PRO A 314 -40.03 21.07 -3.30
C PRO A 314 -38.93 20.02 -3.04
N ASN A 315 -39.06 18.82 -3.59
CA ASN A 315 -37.99 17.83 -3.54
C ASN A 315 -36.99 18.14 -4.68
N PRO A 316 -35.74 18.55 -4.40
CA PRO A 316 -34.80 18.95 -5.45
C PRO A 316 -34.33 17.72 -6.25
N GLU A 317 -34.72 17.65 -7.52
CA GLU A 317 -34.19 16.66 -8.46
C GLU A 317 -32.66 16.81 -8.61
N LEU A 318 -31.89 15.99 -7.90
CA LEU A 318 -30.44 15.92 -8.02
C LEU A 318 -30.04 15.53 -9.45
N ARG A 319 -29.29 16.38 -10.13
CA ARG A 319 -28.58 16.00 -11.36
C ARG A 319 -27.19 15.49 -11.01
N GLN A 320 -26.84 14.33 -11.56
CA GLN A 320 -25.46 13.89 -11.62
C GLN A 320 -24.72 14.79 -12.61
N VAL A 321 -23.69 15.50 -12.16
CA VAL A 321 -22.76 16.20 -13.04
C VAL A 321 -21.54 15.30 -13.21
N THR A 322 -21.37 14.74 -14.40
CA THR A 322 -20.19 13.96 -14.78
C THR A 322 -19.10 14.90 -15.28
N ILE A 323 -18.15 15.25 -14.41
CA ILE A 323 -16.91 15.89 -14.85
C ILE A 323 -16.00 14.77 -15.38
N SER A 324 -15.53 14.93 -16.62
CA SER A 324 -14.62 13.99 -17.30
C SER A 324 -13.27 14.66 -17.51
N GLU A 325 -12.32 14.38 -16.62
CA GLU A 325 -10.93 14.83 -16.76
C GLU A 325 -10.03 13.66 -17.17
N LYS A 326 -9.04 13.94 -18.02
CA LYS A 326 -8.07 12.94 -18.48
C LYS A 326 -6.87 12.88 -17.54
N PHE A 327 -6.30 11.70 -17.37
CA PHE A 327 -5.14 11.45 -16.51
C PHE A 327 -4.29 10.29 -17.06
N GLN A 328 -3.07 10.12 -16.56
CA GLN A 328 -2.19 9.01 -16.96
C GLN A 328 -2.01 7.98 -15.84
N THR A 329 -2.13 6.71 -16.20
CA THR A 329 -1.78 5.54 -15.39
C THR A 329 -0.51 4.88 -15.89
N SER A 330 0.18 4.10 -15.06
CA SER A 330 1.26 3.20 -15.49
C SER A 330 0.69 1.95 -16.20
N SER A 331 1.55 1.05 -16.71
CA SER A 331 1.07 -0.25 -17.21
C SER A 331 0.70 -1.24 -16.09
N ILE A 332 1.24 -1.06 -14.89
CA ILE A 332 1.15 -2.00 -13.77
C ILE A 332 -0.31 -2.29 -13.35
N PRO A 333 -1.20 -1.31 -13.06
CA PRO A 333 -2.52 -1.63 -12.53
C PRO A 333 -3.38 -2.46 -13.50
N GLN A 334 -3.16 -2.36 -14.81
CA GLN A 334 -3.85 -3.18 -15.81
C GLN A 334 -3.45 -4.67 -15.69
N ALA A 335 -2.16 -4.92 -15.45
CA ALA A 335 -1.64 -6.27 -15.24
C ALA A 335 -2.16 -6.85 -13.90
N ILE A 336 -2.14 -6.05 -12.83
CA ILE A 336 -2.68 -6.40 -11.51
C ILE A 336 -4.19 -6.74 -11.60
N LEU A 337 -4.99 -5.89 -12.27
CA LEU A 337 -6.40 -6.13 -12.52
C LEU A 337 -6.63 -7.46 -13.26
N LYS A 338 -5.87 -7.70 -14.34
CA LYS A 338 -5.95 -8.95 -15.12
C LYS A 338 -5.64 -10.18 -14.28
N ALA A 339 -4.65 -10.11 -13.39
CA ALA A 339 -4.29 -11.22 -12.50
C ALA A 339 -5.37 -11.49 -11.44
N VAL A 340 -5.93 -10.44 -10.82
CA VAL A 340 -7.07 -10.56 -9.89
C VAL A 340 -8.28 -11.18 -10.58
N ILE A 341 -8.64 -10.71 -11.78
CA ILE A 341 -9.76 -11.25 -12.56
C ILE A 341 -9.50 -12.70 -12.98
N GLY A 342 -8.27 -13.05 -13.38
CA GLY A 342 -7.89 -14.42 -13.72
C GLY A 342 -8.06 -15.38 -12.53
N VAL A 343 -7.50 -15.04 -11.37
CA VAL A 343 -7.59 -15.83 -10.13
C VAL A 343 -9.04 -16.01 -9.66
N LEU A 344 -9.88 -14.97 -9.77
CA LEU A 344 -11.30 -15.07 -9.41
C LEU A 344 -12.09 -15.95 -10.38
N ASN A 345 -11.79 -15.88 -11.68
CA ASN A 345 -12.39 -16.80 -12.66
C ASN A 345 -11.91 -18.26 -12.46
N ASP A 346 -10.64 -18.49 -12.13
CA ASP A 346 -10.15 -19.83 -11.76
C ASP A 346 -10.94 -20.39 -10.54
N GLY A 347 -11.18 -19.55 -9.53
CA GLY A 347 -12.02 -19.88 -8.37
C GLY A 347 -13.47 -20.20 -8.73
N ALA A 348 -14.08 -19.44 -9.65
CA ALA A 348 -15.43 -19.69 -10.13
C ALA A 348 -15.54 -20.96 -10.98
N ILE A 349 -14.51 -21.29 -11.78
CA ILE A 349 -14.45 -22.54 -12.55
C ILE A 349 -14.38 -23.74 -11.60
N LEU A 350 -13.50 -23.73 -10.59
CA LEU A 350 -13.41 -24.83 -9.61
C LEU A 350 -14.65 -24.93 -8.72
N ALA A 351 -15.40 -23.84 -8.51
CA ALA A 351 -16.65 -23.85 -7.76
C ALA A 351 -17.85 -24.46 -8.53
N GLN A 352 -17.74 -24.75 -9.84
CA GLN A 352 -18.85 -25.32 -10.62
C GLN A 352 -19.14 -26.79 -10.21
N PRO A 353 -20.42 -27.22 -10.16
CA PRO A 353 -20.78 -28.58 -9.75
C PRO A 353 -20.22 -29.69 -10.66
N LYS A 354 -19.92 -29.37 -11.94
CA LYS A 354 -19.21 -30.27 -12.86
C LYS A 354 -17.83 -30.68 -12.34
N ASN A 355 -17.19 -29.77 -11.61
CA ASN A 355 -15.80 -29.87 -11.16
C ASN A 355 -15.67 -30.36 -9.71
N GLU A 356 -16.76 -30.64 -8.99
CA GLU A 356 -16.72 -31.20 -7.63
C GLU A 356 -15.96 -32.54 -7.54
N SER A 357 -15.85 -33.26 -8.66
CA SER A 357 -15.08 -34.51 -8.78
C SER A 357 -13.56 -34.34 -8.94
N LEU A 358 -13.05 -33.12 -9.15
CA LEU A 358 -11.61 -32.87 -9.28
C LEU A 358 -10.96 -32.80 -7.87
N PRO A 359 -9.82 -33.48 -7.62
CA PRO A 359 -9.15 -33.46 -6.32
C PRO A 359 -8.75 -32.08 -5.79
N ILE A 360 -8.65 -31.08 -6.68
CA ILE A 360 -8.27 -29.70 -6.34
C ILE A 360 -9.45 -28.77 -6.01
N SER A 361 -10.71 -29.17 -6.25
CA SER A 361 -11.85 -28.27 -6.07
C SER A 361 -12.07 -27.75 -4.63
N PRO A 362 -11.65 -28.46 -3.56
CA PRO A 362 -11.55 -27.88 -2.21
C PRO A 362 -10.62 -26.65 -2.09
N ALA A 363 -9.78 -26.35 -3.09
CA ALA A 363 -8.94 -25.15 -3.14
C ALA A 363 -9.69 -23.88 -3.54
N ALA A 364 -10.88 -23.98 -4.14
CA ALA A 364 -11.64 -22.82 -4.63
C ALA A 364 -11.81 -21.69 -3.59
N PRO A 365 -12.10 -21.94 -2.28
CA PRO A 365 -12.15 -20.90 -1.25
C PRO A 365 -10.84 -20.13 -1.07
N GLY A 366 -9.70 -20.79 -1.25
CA GLY A 366 -8.38 -20.16 -1.16
C GLY A 366 -8.11 -19.20 -2.31
N LEU A 367 -8.60 -19.50 -3.52
CA LEU A 367 -8.49 -18.61 -4.67
C LEU A 367 -9.28 -17.31 -4.48
N PHE A 368 -10.45 -17.36 -3.83
CA PHE A 368 -11.22 -16.14 -3.51
C PHE A 368 -10.53 -15.21 -2.50
N ASN A 369 -9.62 -15.74 -1.66
CA ASN A 369 -8.78 -14.95 -0.75
C ASN A 369 -7.46 -14.47 -1.41
N LEU A 370 -7.04 -15.06 -2.53
CA LEU A 370 -5.73 -14.76 -3.16
C LEU A 370 -5.62 -13.31 -3.70
N PRO A 371 -6.68 -12.65 -4.21
CA PRO A 371 -6.66 -11.22 -4.53
C PRO A 371 -6.28 -10.32 -3.34
N THR A 372 -6.64 -10.69 -2.11
CA THR A 372 -6.25 -9.94 -0.90
C THR A 372 -4.73 -9.96 -0.70
N LEU A 373 -4.09 -11.10 -0.94
CA LEU A 373 -2.63 -11.23 -0.87
C LEU A 373 -1.94 -10.48 -2.01
N LEU A 374 -2.49 -10.58 -3.23
CA LEU A 374 -1.97 -9.90 -4.42
C LEU A 374 -2.03 -8.37 -4.27
N LEU A 375 -3.17 -7.82 -3.83
CA LEU A 375 -3.33 -6.39 -3.59
C LEU A 375 -2.54 -5.91 -2.36
N ALA A 376 -2.31 -6.75 -1.36
CA ALA A 376 -1.41 -6.43 -0.25
C ALA A 376 0.06 -6.37 -0.70
N GLU A 377 0.52 -7.33 -1.52
CA GLU A 377 1.87 -7.32 -2.07
C GLU A 377 2.11 -6.15 -3.02
N TYR A 378 1.13 -5.84 -3.89
CA TYR A 378 1.15 -4.63 -4.71
C TYR A 378 1.37 -3.37 -3.85
N ARG A 379 0.61 -3.21 -2.77
CA ARG A 379 0.75 -2.06 -1.84
C ARG A 379 2.10 -2.06 -1.12
N ALA A 380 2.62 -3.22 -0.72
CA ALA A 380 3.91 -3.33 -0.04
C ALA A 380 5.11 -3.01 -0.95
N LEU A 381 5.08 -3.50 -2.20
CA LEU A 381 6.21 -3.38 -3.14
C LEU A 381 6.17 -2.09 -3.99
N SER A 382 5.00 -1.47 -4.19
CA SER A 382 4.90 -0.25 -5.01
C SER A 382 5.80 0.88 -4.50
N GLN A 383 5.99 1.03 -3.19
CA GLN A 383 6.87 2.07 -2.64
C GLN A 383 8.33 1.94 -3.10
N LEU A 384 8.81 0.73 -3.41
CA LEU A 384 10.16 0.51 -3.93
C LEU A 384 10.26 0.92 -5.40
N TYR A 385 9.38 0.39 -6.24
CA TYR A 385 9.48 0.53 -7.70
C TYR A 385 8.96 1.87 -8.24
N TYR A 386 7.95 2.47 -7.60
CA TYR A 386 7.48 3.80 -8.02
C TYR A 386 8.49 4.90 -7.63
N ALA A 387 9.27 4.72 -6.55
CA ALA A 387 10.29 5.68 -6.12
C ALA A 387 11.46 5.85 -7.10
N GLU A 388 11.64 4.93 -8.06
CA GLU A 388 12.59 5.10 -9.17
C GLU A 388 12.21 6.28 -10.10
N ASN A 389 10.92 6.67 -10.11
CA ASN A 389 10.42 7.80 -10.88
C ASN A 389 10.19 9.03 -9.97
N LYS A 390 10.69 10.20 -10.40
CA LYS A 390 10.50 11.50 -9.74
C LYS A 390 9.04 11.94 -9.54
N ASN A 391 8.11 11.31 -10.27
CA ASN A 391 6.66 11.52 -10.16
C ASN A 391 5.92 10.25 -9.71
N GLY A 392 6.62 9.26 -9.15
CA GLY A 392 6.08 7.95 -8.80
C GLY A 392 4.82 8.02 -7.93
N ASN A 393 4.83 8.86 -6.89
CA ASN A 393 3.69 9.06 -6.01
C ASN A 393 2.42 9.54 -6.75
N MET A 394 2.56 10.31 -7.83
CA MET A 394 1.44 10.82 -8.63
C MET A 394 0.89 9.78 -9.59
N TYR A 395 1.76 8.95 -10.19
CA TYR A 395 1.30 7.73 -10.87
C TYR A 395 0.62 6.79 -9.90
N LEU A 396 1.14 6.61 -8.68
CA LEU A 396 0.59 5.69 -7.69
C LEU A 396 -0.81 6.11 -7.22
N LEU A 397 -1.08 7.42 -7.05
CA LEU A 397 -2.44 7.93 -6.84
C LEU A 397 -3.37 7.57 -8.00
N ASN A 398 -2.98 7.88 -9.23
CA ASN A 398 -3.79 7.60 -10.41
C ASN A 398 -4.06 6.11 -10.62
N ASP A 399 -3.04 5.27 -10.41
CA ASP A 399 -3.08 3.82 -10.59
C ASP A 399 -3.96 3.15 -9.53
N THR A 400 -3.90 3.63 -8.29
CA THR A 400 -4.77 3.15 -7.20
C THR A 400 -6.22 3.61 -7.38
N VAL A 401 -6.47 4.84 -7.82
CA VAL A 401 -7.83 5.33 -8.15
C VAL A 401 -8.42 4.54 -9.32
N TRP A 402 -7.69 4.41 -10.44
CA TRP A 402 -8.16 3.66 -11.60
C TRP A 402 -8.39 2.18 -11.28
N LEU A 403 -7.47 1.55 -10.55
CA LEU A 403 -7.63 0.15 -10.14
C LEU A 403 -8.82 -0.02 -9.18
N SER A 404 -9.05 0.91 -8.25
CA SER A 404 -10.24 0.92 -7.39
C SER A 404 -11.54 1.00 -8.19
N ASP A 405 -11.66 1.96 -9.11
CA ASP A 405 -12.84 2.12 -9.98
C ASP A 405 -13.10 0.84 -10.80
N GLN A 406 -12.06 0.27 -11.41
CA GLN A 406 -12.17 -0.94 -12.22
C GLN A 406 -12.51 -2.19 -11.40
N LEU A 407 -11.99 -2.32 -10.17
CA LEU A 407 -12.33 -3.43 -9.27
C LEU A 407 -13.76 -3.27 -8.73
N GLN A 408 -14.27 -2.04 -8.54
CA GLN A 408 -15.65 -1.78 -8.14
C GLN A 408 -16.64 -2.12 -9.26
N ASP A 409 -16.38 -1.68 -10.50
CA ASP A 409 -17.18 -2.04 -11.67
C ASP A 409 -17.18 -3.56 -11.90
N PHE A 410 -16.03 -4.22 -11.74
CA PHE A 410 -15.93 -5.68 -11.79
C PHE A 410 -16.71 -6.36 -10.66
N ALA A 411 -16.66 -5.83 -9.43
CA ALA A 411 -17.41 -6.36 -8.28
C ALA A 411 -18.93 -6.24 -8.45
N ALA A 412 -19.41 -5.19 -9.14
CA ALA A 412 -20.80 -5.06 -9.53
C ALA A 412 -21.18 -6.11 -10.58
N GLN A 413 -20.43 -6.19 -11.69
CA GLN A 413 -20.65 -7.17 -12.76
C GLN A 413 -20.59 -8.61 -12.25
N TRP A 414 -19.71 -8.93 -11.29
CA TRP A 414 -19.62 -10.25 -10.67
C TRP A 414 -20.90 -10.65 -9.91
N LYS A 415 -21.61 -9.68 -9.33
CA LYS A 415 -22.87 -9.89 -8.59
C LYS A 415 -24.07 -10.09 -9.55
N GLU A 416 -23.92 -9.75 -10.83
CA GLU A 416 -24.95 -9.91 -11.89
C GLU A 416 -24.76 -11.17 -12.77
N ARG A 417 -23.67 -11.93 -12.59
CA ARG A 417 -23.36 -13.11 -13.43
C ARG A 417 -24.23 -14.33 -13.12
N GLU A 418 -25.07 -14.72 -14.08
CA GLU A 418 -25.87 -15.97 -14.04
C GLU A 418 -25.06 -17.25 -14.31
N ASP A 419 -23.83 -17.15 -14.87
CA ASP A 419 -23.03 -18.31 -15.29
C ASP A 419 -22.17 -18.94 -14.18
N ILE A 420 -22.14 -18.31 -13.00
CA ILE A 420 -21.38 -18.77 -11.83
C ILE A 420 -22.33 -19.18 -10.68
N PRO A 421 -21.97 -20.18 -9.86
CA PRO A 421 -22.84 -20.63 -8.77
C PRO A 421 -22.93 -19.56 -7.67
N GLU A 422 -24.09 -19.44 -7.01
CA GLU A 422 -24.32 -18.47 -5.91
C GLU A 422 -23.21 -18.49 -4.84
N ARG A 423 -22.63 -19.67 -4.56
CA ARG A 423 -21.49 -19.82 -3.65
C ARG A 423 -20.30 -18.96 -4.09
N ALA A 424 -19.93 -18.96 -5.37
CA ALA A 424 -18.85 -18.14 -5.91
C ALA A 424 -19.19 -16.63 -5.92
N VAL A 425 -20.46 -16.27 -6.12
CA VAL A 425 -20.93 -14.87 -6.00
C VAL A 425 -20.71 -14.36 -4.57
N ARG A 426 -21.09 -15.14 -3.57
CA ARG A 426 -20.98 -14.78 -2.14
C ARG A 426 -19.56 -14.82 -1.56
N MET A 427 -18.56 -15.29 -2.31
CA MET A 427 -17.19 -15.49 -1.82
C MET A 427 -16.20 -14.37 -2.20
N ILE A 428 -16.59 -13.43 -3.06
CA ILE A 428 -15.75 -12.28 -3.40
C ILE A 428 -15.63 -11.32 -2.20
N LYS A 429 -14.39 -10.96 -1.82
CA LYS A 429 -14.08 -10.08 -0.66
C LYS A 429 -13.22 -8.88 -1.07
N ILE A 430 -13.64 -8.18 -2.12
CA ILE A 430 -12.83 -7.16 -2.79
C ILE A 430 -13.11 -5.73 -2.27
N ASP A 431 -14.35 -5.46 -1.85
CA ASP A 431 -14.81 -4.19 -1.28
C ASP A 431 -13.88 -3.64 -0.14
N PRO A 432 -13.40 -4.44 0.85
CA PRO A 432 -12.47 -3.92 1.87
C PRO A 432 -11.04 -3.69 1.37
N GLU A 433 -10.60 -4.32 0.28
CA GLU A 433 -9.29 -4.07 -0.31
C GLU A 433 -9.28 -2.82 -1.19
N ILE A 434 -10.41 -2.49 -1.84
CA ILE A 434 -10.60 -1.22 -2.55
C ILE A 434 -10.39 -0.04 -1.58
N ASN A 435 -10.98 -0.08 -0.38
CA ASN A 435 -10.79 0.96 0.64
C ASN A 435 -9.32 1.10 1.10
N LYS A 436 -8.58 -0.02 1.21
CA LYS A 436 -7.14 -0.04 1.52
C LYS A 436 -6.27 0.42 0.34
N LEU A 437 -6.76 0.32 -0.88
CA LEU A 437 -6.10 0.77 -2.10
C LEU A 437 -6.23 2.29 -2.27
N ILE A 438 -7.43 2.84 -2.03
CA ILE A 438 -7.70 4.29 -2.02
C ILE A 438 -6.86 4.97 -0.93
N SER A 439 -6.90 4.51 0.32
CA SER A 439 -6.13 5.14 1.40
C SER A 439 -4.62 5.06 1.20
N PHE A 440 -4.12 3.99 0.55
CA PHE A 440 -2.73 3.87 0.14
C PHE A 440 -2.34 4.89 -0.95
N GLY A 441 -3.18 5.07 -1.97
CA GLY A 441 -3.00 6.11 -3.00
C GLY A 441 -3.00 7.52 -2.43
N ASN A 442 -3.96 7.82 -1.56
CA ASN A 442 -4.07 9.10 -0.89
C ASN A 442 -2.81 9.39 -0.06
N ARG A 443 -2.31 8.41 0.70
CA ARG A 443 -1.07 8.53 1.48
C ARG A 443 0.15 8.81 0.60
N ALA A 444 0.25 8.21 -0.60
CA ALA A 444 1.35 8.48 -1.53
C ALA A 444 1.34 9.93 -2.03
N TYR A 445 0.17 10.45 -2.42
CA TYR A 445 0.00 11.86 -2.80
C TYR A 445 0.32 12.83 -1.66
N THR A 446 -0.21 12.57 -0.45
CA THR A 446 0.05 13.41 0.72
C THR A 446 1.54 13.40 1.09
N ASN A 447 2.22 12.26 1.00
CA ASN A 447 3.68 12.17 1.19
C ASN A 447 4.45 13.05 0.19
N GLU A 448 4.06 13.07 -1.09
CA GLU A 448 4.68 13.92 -2.11
C GLU A 448 4.46 15.40 -1.81
N LEU A 449 3.23 15.80 -1.44
CA LEU A 449 2.95 17.20 -1.06
C LEU A 449 3.68 17.62 0.20
N ILE A 450 3.87 16.75 1.20
CA ILE A 450 4.74 17.04 2.35
C ILE A 450 6.17 17.27 1.87
N ALA A 451 6.74 16.34 1.09
CA ALA A 451 8.12 16.44 0.62
C ALA A 451 8.39 17.72 -0.18
N GLN A 452 7.48 18.11 -1.08
CA GLN A 452 7.60 19.37 -1.82
C GLN A 452 7.40 20.61 -0.93
N ARG A 453 6.48 20.58 0.06
CA ARG A 453 6.31 21.67 1.03
C ARG A 453 7.54 21.83 1.94
N THR A 454 8.18 20.74 2.37
CA THR A 454 9.46 20.79 3.11
C THR A 454 10.57 21.41 2.26
N ILE A 455 10.71 21.02 0.99
CA ILE A 455 11.69 21.63 0.07
C ILE A 455 11.45 23.15 -0.09
N ILE A 456 10.20 23.57 -0.21
CA ILE A 456 9.83 24.99 -0.31
C ILE A 456 10.13 25.74 1.00
N HIS A 457 9.82 25.14 2.15
CA HIS A 457 10.10 25.72 3.47
C HIS A 457 11.61 25.87 3.71
N ASP A 458 12.42 24.87 3.35
CA ASP A 458 13.88 24.92 3.45
C ASP A 458 14.50 25.97 2.52
N LEU A 459 13.86 26.26 1.37
CA LEU A 459 14.22 27.37 0.48
C LEU A 459 13.77 28.75 1.01
N LEU A 460 12.77 28.81 1.89
CA LEU A 460 12.30 30.00 2.61
C LEU A 460 12.96 30.13 4.00
N ALA A 461 14.28 29.97 4.05
CA ALA A 461 15.11 30.04 5.27
C ALA A 461 14.77 29.02 6.40
N GLY A 462 13.81 28.12 6.18
CA GLY A 462 13.32 27.18 7.18
C GLY A 462 12.70 27.89 8.38
N THR A 463 13.24 27.62 9.57
CA THR A 463 12.77 28.23 10.84
C THR A 463 13.33 29.64 11.08
N GLN A 464 14.06 30.22 10.13
CA GLN A 464 14.51 31.62 10.20
C GLN A 464 13.55 32.52 9.42
N ASN A 465 13.53 33.81 9.76
CA ASN A 465 12.75 34.79 9.02
C ASN A 465 13.40 35.06 7.66
N PHE A 466 12.68 34.80 6.57
CA PHE A 466 13.17 34.89 5.21
C PHE A 466 13.64 36.28 4.82
N PHE A 467 13.01 37.34 5.35
CA PHE A 467 13.36 38.72 5.02
C PHE A 467 14.55 39.28 5.82
N GLN A 468 15.07 38.53 6.80
CA GLN A 468 16.26 38.90 7.58
C GLN A 468 17.59 38.37 6.96
N GLN A 469 17.53 37.76 5.77
CA GLN A 469 18.68 37.24 5.03
C GLN A 469 19.41 38.32 4.20
N GLU A 470 20.55 37.97 3.59
CA GLU A 470 21.20 38.87 2.62
C GLU A 470 20.35 39.02 1.35
N GLN A 471 20.33 40.22 0.76
CA GLN A 471 19.39 40.56 -0.32
C GLN A 471 19.51 39.63 -1.54
N ASP A 472 20.73 39.18 -1.88
CA ASP A 472 20.97 38.22 -2.97
C ASP A 472 20.40 36.82 -2.62
N GLU A 473 20.45 36.38 -1.35
CA GLU A 473 19.85 35.11 -0.90
C GLU A 473 18.32 35.14 -1.04
N ILE A 474 17.69 36.26 -0.69
CA ILE A 474 16.23 36.47 -0.82
C ILE A 474 15.81 36.39 -2.30
N GLN A 475 16.55 37.06 -3.19
CA GLN A 475 16.25 37.04 -4.62
C GLN A 475 16.48 35.66 -5.26
N ASP A 476 17.51 34.94 -4.83
CA ASP A 476 17.82 33.59 -5.30
C ASP A 476 16.81 32.56 -4.80
N GLY A 477 16.47 32.58 -3.50
CA GLY A 477 15.50 31.68 -2.88
C GLY A 477 14.14 31.73 -3.57
N ILE A 478 13.55 32.92 -3.72
CA ILE A 478 12.26 33.11 -4.41
C ILE A 478 12.32 32.71 -5.88
N ARG A 479 13.44 32.95 -6.57
CA ARG A 479 13.65 32.46 -7.94
C ARG A 479 13.63 30.92 -8.00
N PHE A 480 14.33 30.25 -7.08
CA PHE A 480 14.36 28.79 -7.02
C PHE A 480 13.00 28.18 -6.63
N ILE A 481 12.24 28.82 -5.74
CA ILE A 481 10.89 28.38 -5.36
C ILE A 481 9.91 28.50 -6.53
N ILE A 482 9.89 29.64 -7.23
CA ILE A 482 9.05 29.84 -8.42
C ILE A 482 9.44 28.83 -9.51
N GLN A 483 10.74 28.55 -9.69
CA GLN A 483 11.20 27.51 -10.61
C GLN A 483 10.72 26.11 -10.17
N GLN A 484 10.90 25.73 -8.91
CA GLN A 484 10.46 24.43 -8.38
C GLN A 484 8.96 24.23 -8.55
N ILE A 485 8.12 25.22 -8.21
CA ILE A 485 6.66 25.12 -8.35
C ILE A 485 6.27 24.96 -9.84
N ARG A 486 6.89 25.73 -10.75
CA ARG A 486 6.64 25.62 -12.20
C ARG A 486 7.11 24.28 -12.77
N GLU A 487 8.26 23.77 -12.34
CA GLU A 487 8.76 22.45 -12.73
C GLU A 487 7.87 21.32 -12.19
N ARG A 488 7.38 21.41 -10.94
CA ARG A 488 6.44 20.45 -10.34
C ARG A 488 5.10 20.45 -11.05
N ASN A 489 4.45 21.62 -11.20
CA ASN A 489 3.18 21.71 -11.92
C ASN A 489 3.31 21.16 -13.35
N LYS A 490 4.36 21.51 -14.10
CA LYS A 490 4.62 20.93 -15.43
C LYS A 490 4.79 19.41 -15.38
N ALA A 491 5.52 18.89 -14.40
CA ALA A 491 5.75 17.46 -14.25
C ALA A 491 4.48 16.69 -13.84
N TRP A 492 3.53 17.35 -13.18
CA TRP A 492 2.26 16.77 -12.73
C TRP A 492 1.11 16.95 -13.73
N PHE A 493 1.12 18.01 -14.55
CA PHE A 493 0.04 18.38 -15.48
C PHE A 493 -0.22 17.32 -16.56
N ASP A 494 0.82 16.64 -17.03
CA ASP A 494 0.66 15.54 -17.98
C ASP A 494 0.08 14.27 -17.31
N ILE A 495 0.18 14.15 -15.99
CA ILE A 495 -0.16 12.94 -15.22
C ILE A 495 -1.53 13.06 -14.56
N LEU A 496 -1.75 14.09 -13.75
CA LEU A 496 -2.95 14.26 -12.93
C LEU A 496 -4.13 14.85 -13.73
N PRO A 497 -5.38 14.63 -13.29
CA PRO A 497 -6.50 15.48 -13.66
C PRO A 497 -6.17 16.96 -13.40
N TRP A 498 -6.62 17.88 -14.26
CA TRP A 498 -6.33 19.33 -14.12
C TRP A 498 -6.74 19.87 -12.74
N SER A 499 -7.92 19.50 -12.25
CA SER A 499 -8.41 19.86 -10.92
C SER A 499 -7.47 19.41 -9.79
N SER A 500 -6.91 18.20 -9.91
CA SER A 500 -5.96 17.63 -8.94
C SER A 500 -4.56 18.25 -9.07
N CYS A 501 -4.13 18.60 -10.29
CA CYS A 501 -2.87 19.31 -10.53
C CYS A 501 -2.90 20.74 -9.97
N CYS A 502 -4.04 21.44 -10.12
CA CYS A 502 -4.24 22.75 -9.50
C CYS A 502 -4.36 22.67 -7.98
N SER A 503 -5.04 21.67 -7.40
CA SER A 503 -5.04 21.45 -5.95
C SER A 503 -3.63 21.18 -5.41
N ALA A 504 -2.87 20.28 -6.04
CA ALA A 504 -1.49 19.97 -5.67
C ALA A 504 -0.59 21.22 -5.72
N THR A 505 -0.66 21.99 -6.80
CA THR A 505 0.11 23.23 -6.99
C THR A 505 -0.35 24.34 -6.03
N GLY A 506 -1.65 24.40 -5.74
CA GLY A 506 -2.28 25.32 -4.80
C GLY A 506 -1.76 25.13 -3.38
N SER A 507 -1.65 23.88 -2.90
CA SER A 507 -1.05 23.57 -1.60
C SER A 507 0.43 24.00 -1.50
N LEU A 508 1.20 23.94 -2.60
CA LEU A 508 2.56 24.49 -2.65
C LEU A 508 2.58 26.02 -2.60
N VAL A 509 1.71 26.68 -3.35
CA VAL A 509 1.57 28.15 -3.35
C VAL A 509 1.10 28.65 -1.97
N ASN A 510 0.19 27.93 -1.32
CA ASN A 510 -0.27 28.18 0.05
C ASN A 510 0.86 28.07 1.08
N ALA A 511 1.78 27.12 0.92
CA ALA A 511 2.94 27.00 1.81
C ALA A 511 3.88 28.23 1.68
N VAL A 512 4.11 28.71 0.45
CA VAL A 512 4.85 29.97 0.22
C VAL A 512 4.11 31.15 0.82
N ALA A 513 2.83 31.32 0.51
CA ALA A 513 2.02 32.44 0.98
C ALA A 513 1.95 32.50 2.52
N SER A 514 1.73 31.36 3.18
CA SER A 514 1.70 31.27 4.65
C SER A 514 3.03 31.69 5.27
N LYS A 515 4.15 31.14 4.80
CA LYS A 515 5.49 31.45 5.32
C LYS A 515 5.87 32.91 5.09
N LEU A 516 5.61 33.46 3.90
CA LEU A 516 5.86 34.88 3.63
C LEU A 516 4.98 35.81 4.48
N ILE A 517 3.70 35.49 4.69
CA ILE A 517 2.82 36.27 5.58
C ILE A 517 3.36 36.24 7.01
N THR A 518 3.63 35.06 7.57
CA THR A 518 4.20 34.92 8.93
C THR A 518 5.49 35.71 9.10
N ASP A 519 6.43 35.57 8.17
CA ASP A 519 7.73 36.24 8.27
C ASP A 519 7.60 37.77 8.20
N ILE A 520 6.64 38.33 7.45
CA ILE A 520 6.38 39.78 7.41
C ILE A 520 5.83 40.28 8.75
N PHE A 521 4.95 39.51 9.42
CA PHE A 521 4.43 39.84 10.75
C PHE A 521 5.46 39.66 11.89
N GLU A 522 6.51 38.86 11.67
CA GLU A 522 7.62 38.67 12.62
C GLU A 522 8.76 39.72 12.49
N LEU A 523 8.70 40.65 11.52
CA LEU A 523 9.65 41.75 11.43
C LEU A 523 9.48 42.74 12.59
N PRO A 524 10.56 43.37 13.11
CA PRO A 524 10.48 44.30 14.24
C PRO A 524 9.92 45.68 13.85
N ASN A 525 10.13 46.08 12.59
CA ASN A 525 9.63 47.26 11.92
C ASN A 525 9.85 47.05 10.41
N ILE A 526 9.14 47.78 9.56
CA ILE A 526 9.28 47.71 8.09
C ILE A 526 9.61 49.11 7.56
N GLY A 527 10.79 49.28 6.98
CA GLY A 527 11.19 50.52 6.29
C GLY A 527 10.50 50.71 4.94
N VAL A 528 10.56 51.92 4.36
CA VAL A 528 9.96 52.18 3.02
C VAL A 528 10.65 51.35 1.93
N ASP A 529 12.00 51.38 1.91
CA ASP A 529 12.81 50.61 0.95
C ASP A 529 12.61 49.08 1.12
N GLU A 530 12.29 48.66 2.35
CA GLU A 530 12.04 47.27 2.75
C GLU A 530 10.63 46.82 2.34
N ALA A 531 9.62 47.67 2.53
CA ALA A 531 8.26 47.45 2.02
C ALA A 531 8.25 47.34 0.48
N GLU A 532 9.00 48.19 -0.24
CA GLU A 532 9.16 48.07 -1.69
C GLU A 532 9.88 46.76 -2.08
N HIS A 533 10.84 46.30 -1.28
CA HIS A 533 11.51 45.02 -1.52
C HIS A 533 10.60 43.81 -1.29
N ILE A 534 9.85 43.79 -0.18
CA ILE A 534 8.88 42.75 0.17
C ILE A 534 7.78 42.71 -0.90
N ALA A 535 7.22 43.87 -1.29
CA ALA A 535 6.25 43.99 -2.37
C ALA A 535 6.78 43.45 -3.71
N THR A 536 8.05 43.74 -4.04
CA THR A 536 8.73 43.21 -5.23
C THR A 536 8.89 41.68 -5.17
N ILE A 537 9.09 41.09 -3.99
CA ILE A 537 9.11 39.65 -3.79
C ILE A 537 7.72 39.04 -3.93
N ILE A 538 6.71 39.59 -3.27
CA ILE A 538 5.33 39.08 -3.37
C ILE A 538 4.82 39.14 -4.81
N SER A 539 5.08 40.25 -5.51
CA SER A 539 4.69 40.43 -6.93
C SER A 539 5.34 39.40 -7.88
N LYS A 540 6.44 38.74 -7.49
CA LYS A 540 7.02 37.61 -8.25
C LYS A 540 6.29 36.30 -7.96
N VAL A 541 5.84 36.08 -6.72
CA VAL A 541 5.03 34.92 -6.32
C VAL A 541 3.63 35.01 -6.91
N GLU A 542 3.03 36.21 -6.93
CA GLU A 542 1.79 36.51 -7.66
C GLU A 542 1.87 36.15 -9.14
N GLY A 543 3.07 36.20 -9.74
CA GLY A 543 3.30 35.74 -11.11
C GLY A 543 2.97 34.25 -11.35
N LEU A 544 2.75 33.42 -10.33
CA LEU A 544 2.32 32.02 -10.44
C LEU A 544 0.82 31.84 -10.78
N ASP A 545 0.04 32.93 -10.86
CA ASP A 545 -1.38 32.93 -11.24
C ASP A 545 -1.62 32.25 -12.60
N ASP A 546 -0.64 32.31 -13.50
CA ASP A 546 -0.67 31.70 -14.84
C ASP A 546 -0.81 30.17 -14.83
N LEU A 547 -0.46 29.51 -13.71
CA LEU A 547 -0.57 28.05 -13.57
C LEU A 547 -2.01 27.56 -13.35
N PHE A 548 -2.93 28.45 -12.96
CA PHE A 548 -4.31 28.11 -12.59
C PHE A 548 -5.34 28.50 -13.65
N VAL A 549 -4.89 28.77 -14.88
CA VAL A 549 -5.75 28.98 -16.05
C VAL A 549 -6.27 27.64 -16.58
N LYS A 550 -7.57 27.55 -16.90
CA LYS A 550 -8.19 26.31 -17.39
C LYS A 550 -7.69 25.92 -18.80
N PRO A 551 -7.40 24.64 -19.08
CA PRO A 551 -6.88 24.22 -20.37
C PRO A 551 -7.85 24.58 -21.50
N GLY A 552 -7.34 25.33 -22.49
CA GLY A 552 -8.14 25.85 -23.60
C GLY A 552 -8.53 27.32 -23.47
N GLN A 553 -8.56 27.90 -22.27
CA GLN A 553 -8.68 29.36 -22.09
C GLN A 553 -7.34 30.03 -22.39
N HIS A 554 -7.31 30.92 -23.39
CA HIS A 554 -6.10 31.64 -23.81
C HIS A 554 -6.45 33.08 -24.22
N GLY A 555 -5.53 34.01 -23.96
CA GLY A 555 -5.72 35.44 -24.26
C GLY A 555 -6.48 36.20 -23.18
N ALA A 556 -6.92 37.43 -23.50
CA ALA A 556 -7.41 38.43 -22.54
C ALA A 556 -8.72 38.07 -21.77
N ASN A 557 -9.30 36.90 -22.02
CA ASN A 557 -10.47 36.38 -21.29
C ASN A 557 -10.12 35.22 -20.35
N ALA A 558 -8.84 34.85 -20.22
CA ALA A 558 -8.38 33.90 -19.22
C ALA A 558 -8.40 34.60 -17.85
N VAL A 559 -9.26 34.12 -16.95
CA VAL A 559 -9.28 34.53 -15.54
C VAL A 559 -8.66 33.39 -14.73
N PRO A 560 -7.48 33.61 -14.11
CA PRO A 560 -6.89 32.64 -13.20
C PRO A 560 -7.82 32.26 -12.05
N LEU A 561 -7.74 31.00 -11.63
CA LEU A 561 -8.59 30.43 -10.58
C LEU A 561 -7.78 30.13 -9.30
N THR A 562 -6.62 30.77 -9.11
CA THR A 562 -5.68 30.47 -8.02
C THR A 562 -6.34 30.54 -6.65
N GLY A 563 -7.17 31.55 -6.39
CA GLY A 563 -7.94 31.67 -5.15
C GLY A 563 -9.05 30.62 -4.92
N GLN A 564 -9.26 29.69 -5.86
CA GLN A 564 -10.10 28.48 -5.67
C GLN A 564 -9.26 27.26 -5.24
N PHE A 565 -7.93 27.34 -5.29
CA PHE A 565 -7.00 26.25 -4.97
C PHE A 565 -5.92 26.63 -3.93
N ALA A 566 -5.75 27.92 -3.65
CA ALA A 566 -4.82 28.47 -2.65
C ALA A 566 -5.54 29.54 -1.81
N ASP A 567 -6.04 29.16 -0.64
CA ASP A 567 -6.86 30.04 0.23
C ASP A 567 -6.09 31.27 0.76
N LYS A 568 -4.78 31.14 0.99
CA LYS A 568 -3.93 32.26 1.46
C LYS A 568 -3.57 33.25 0.34
N TRP A 569 -3.87 32.93 -0.92
CA TRP A 569 -3.49 33.74 -2.09
C TRP A 569 -3.98 35.20 -1.99
N PHE A 570 -5.28 35.39 -1.78
CA PHE A 570 -5.85 36.74 -1.66
C PHE A 570 -5.33 37.48 -0.42
N LYS A 571 -5.05 36.79 0.69
CA LYS A 571 -4.43 37.41 1.87
C LYS A 571 -3.02 37.93 1.55
N LEU A 572 -2.23 37.17 0.79
CA LEU A 572 -0.91 37.59 0.32
C LEU A 572 -1.00 38.79 -0.65
N SER A 573 -1.95 38.79 -1.59
CA SER A 573 -2.13 39.92 -2.52
C SER A 573 -2.64 41.20 -1.85
N PHE A 574 -3.54 41.08 -0.87
CA PHE A 574 -3.94 42.24 -0.06
C PHE A 574 -2.79 42.73 0.84
N LEU A 575 -1.89 41.86 1.32
CA LEU A 575 -0.67 42.27 2.03
C LEU A 575 0.26 43.08 1.11
N ASN A 576 0.47 42.62 -0.13
CA ASN A 576 1.23 43.35 -1.16
C ASN A 576 0.66 44.74 -1.39
N GLN A 577 -0.68 44.84 -1.53
CA GLN A 577 -1.36 46.13 -1.71
C GLN A 577 -1.23 47.04 -0.48
N VAL A 578 -1.33 46.51 0.74
CA VAL A 578 -1.20 47.27 1.99
C VAL A 578 0.21 47.80 2.20
N LEU A 579 1.25 47.01 1.92
CA LEU A 579 2.66 47.44 2.02
C LEU A 579 3.02 48.58 1.05
N GLN A 580 2.36 48.65 -0.10
CA GLN A 580 2.51 49.73 -1.09
C GLN A 580 1.59 50.94 -0.82
N SER A 581 0.68 50.86 0.15
CA SER A 581 -0.38 51.87 0.38
C SER A 581 0.01 52.91 1.43
N ASN A 582 -0.46 54.15 1.25
CA ASN A 582 -0.34 55.16 2.30
C ASN A 582 -1.44 54.98 3.38
N LEU A 583 -1.28 55.59 4.56
CA LEU A 583 -2.21 55.44 5.69
C LEU A 583 -3.70 55.75 5.36
N ALA A 584 -3.97 56.68 4.45
CA ALA A 584 -5.34 56.97 4.01
C ALA A 584 -5.88 55.90 3.04
N ASP A 585 -5.02 55.33 2.20
CA ASP A 585 -5.37 54.23 1.30
C ASP A 585 -5.60 52.94 2.09
N ILE A 586 -4.78 52.64 3.10
CA ILE A 586 -4.99 51.50 4.02
C ILE A 586 -6.33 51.63 4.75
N LYS A 587 -6.68 52.85 5.21
CA LYS A 587 -8.01 53.12 5.78
C LYS A 587 -9.13 52.87 4.77
N TYR A 588 -8.97 53.30 3.51
CA TYR A 588 -9.93 53.03 2.44
C TYR A 588 -10.05 51.53 2.13
N LEU A 589 -8.94 50.80 2.06
CA LEU A 589 -8.92 49.35 1.88
C LEU A 589 -9.64 48.63 3.02
N TRP A 590 -9.46 49.08 4.26
CA TRP A 590 -10.21 48.57 5.40
C TRP A 590 -11.73 48.83 5.28
N THR A 591 -12.14 50.08 5.05
CA THR A 591 -13.57 50.45 5.15
C THR A 591 -14.40 50.17 3.88
N GLU A 592 -13.79 50.27 2.70
CA GLU A 592 -14.49 50.27 1.40
C GLU A 592 -14.09 49.11 0.48
N SER A 593 -12.97 48.41 0.76
CA SER A 593 -12.52 47.23 -0.01
C SER A 593 -12.77 45.92 0.74
N GLU A 594 -12.17 44.82 0.27
CA GLU A 594 -12.38 43.45 0.75
C GLU A 594 -11.32 42.99 1.77
N LEU A 595 -10.44 43.90 2.21
CA LEU A 595 -9.39 43.64 3.18
C LEU A 595 -9.93 43.00 4.49
N SER A 596 -11.10 43.43 4.94
CA SER A 596 -11.76 42.93 6.16
C SER A 596 -12.34 41.51 6.04
N TYR A 597 -12.22 40.84 4.89
CA TYR A 597 -12.52 39.41 4.75
C TYR A 597 -11.28 38.52 4.92
N TYR A 598 -10.07 39.07 4.79
CA TYR A 598 -8.81 38.33 4.85
C TYR A 598 -7.93 38.68 6.06
N PHE A 599 -8.17 39.85 6.68
CA PHE A 599 -7.42 40.33 7.84
C PHE A 599 -8.34 40.72 9.01
N THR A 600 -7.87 40.46 10.23
CA THR A 600 -8.50 40.97 11.45
C THR A 600 -8.17 42.44 11.67
N ALA A 601 -8.98 43.11 12.49
CA ALA A 601 -8.72 44.49 12.92
C ALA A 601 -7.47 44.65 13.78
N GLU A 602 -6.87 43.55 14.25
CA GLU A 602 -5.63 43.56 15.02
C GLU A 602 -4.43 43.41 14.08
N GLU A 603 -4.46 42.42 13.16
CA GLU A 603 -3.46 42.27 12.10
C GLU A 603 -3.25 43.57 11.29
N VAL A 604 -4.32 44.29 10.92
CA VAL A 604 -4.19 45.56 10.19
C VAL A 604 -3.60 46.68 11.07
N VAL A 605 -3.86 46.68 12.38
CA VAL A 605 -3.23 47.63 13.31
C VAL A 605 -1.75 47.33 13.50
N ASP A 606 -1.38 46.04 13.54
CA ASP A 606 0.01 45.63 13.70
C ASP A 606 0.81 45.93 12.42
N LEU A 607 0.27 45.68 11.23
CA LEU A 607 0.87 46.14 9.96
C LEU A 607 1.08 47.66 9.90
N ILE A 608 0.12 48.45 10.43
CA ILE A 608 0.28 49.91 10.54
C ILE A 608 1.37 50.26 11.57
N GLY A 609 1.48 49.52 12.67
CA GLY A 609 2.51 49.70 13.70
C GLY A 609 3.92 49.34 13.21
N LEU A 610 4.04 48.34 12.34
CA LEU A 610 5.28 47.94 11.67
C LEU A 610 5.74 48.96 10.63
N SER A 611 4.80 49.50 9.84
CA SER A 611 5.11 50.28 8.62
C SER A 611 5.11 51.81 8.81
N PHE A 612 4.59 52.34 9.92
CA PHE A 612 4.46 53.80 10.12
C PHE A 612 4.92 54.29 11.50
N GLU A 613 5.71 55.37 11.51
CA GLU A 613 6.07 56.08 12.74
C GLU A 613 4.82 56.56 13.52
N ASN A 614 4.84 56.36 14.85
CA ASN A 614 3.75 56.65 15.79
C ASN A 614 3.42 58.16 15.92
N ASN A 615 2.73 58.69 14.93
CA ASN A 615 2.25 60.07 14.88
C ASN A 615 0.78 60.20 15.34
N VAL A 616 0.20 61.40 15.22
CA VAL A 616 -1.19 61.65 15.66
C VAL A 616 -2.22 61.02 14.70
N ASN A 617 -1.93 61.03 13.39
CA ASN A 617 -2.82 60.50 12.37
C ASN A 617 -2.86 58.96 12.41
N VAL A 618 -1.71 58.32 12.62
CA VAL A 618 -1.60 56.87 12.85
C VAL A 618 -2.44 56.43 14.04
N ARG A 619 -2.29 57.09 15.20
CA ARG A 619 -3.12 56.80 16.39
C ARG A 619 -4.61 57.04 16.18
N GLN A 620 -5.00 58.04 15.39
CA GLN A 620 -6.40 58.27 15.04
C GLN A 620 -6.93 57.16 14.10
N THR A 621 -6.16 56.76 13.09
CA THR A 621 -6.54 55.68 12.15
C THR A 621 -6.66 54.33 12.85
N ILE A 622 -5.69 53.98 13.70
CA ILE A 622 -5.74 52.77 14.56
C ILE A 622 -6.99 52.79 15.45
N LYS A 623 -7.33 53.93 16.05
CA LYS A 623 -8.53 54.08 16.87
C LYS A 623 -9.82 53.92 16.07
N GLU A 624 -9.85 54.39 14.82
CA GLU A 624 -11.00 54.23 13.92
C GLU A 624 -11.18 52.79 13.43
N ILE A 625 -10.07 52.09 13.13
CA ILE A 625 -10.07 50.65 12.80
C ILE A 625 -10.56 49.82 13.99
N LYS A 626 -10.00 50.02 15.19
CA LYS A 626 -10.47 49.32 16.40
C LYS A 626 -11.89 49.72 16.84
N ALA A 627 -12.42 50.86 16.40
CA ALA A 627 -13.81 51.26 16.62
C ALA A 627 -14.80 50.66 15.60
N ASN A 628 -14.32 50.18 14.44
CA ASN A 628 -15.12 49.49 13.43
C ASN A 628 -14.40 48.23 12.91
N PRO A 629 -14.36 47.15 13.70
CA PRO A 629 -13.56 45.96 13.42
C PRO A 629 -14.15 45.02 12.35
N MET A 630 -15.38 45.25 11.88
CA MET A 630 -15.95 44.62 10.69
C MET A 630 -16.76 45.67 9.90
N PRO A 631 -16.09 46.51 9.08
CA PRO A 631 -16.74 47.61 8.37
C PRO A 631 -17.72 47.13 7.30
N ARG A 632 -17.39 46.04 6.61
CA ARG A 632 -18.33 45.27 5.80
C ARG A 632 -18.86 44.09 6.61
N LYS A 633 -20.14 44.13 6.99
CA LYS A 633 -20.88 42.88 7.28
C LYS A 633 -20.99 42.09 5.98
N GLY A 634 -20.82 40.78 6.05
CA GLY A 634 -21.09 39.89 4.92
C GLY A 634 -22.55 39.98 4.47
N PHE A 635 -22.79 39.66 3.20
CA PHE A 635 -24.09 39.13 2.80
C PHE A 635 -24.23 37.73 3.40
N GLU A 636 -25.41 37.44 3.98
CA GLU A 636 -25.90 36.08 4.23
C GLU A 636 -26.45 35.48 2.92
#